data_AF-A0A5A8CSN3-F1
#
_entry.id   AF-A0A5A8CSN3-F1
#
_cell.length_a   1.000
_cell.length_b   1.000
_cell.length_c   1.000
_cell.angle_alpha   90.00
_cell.angle_beta   90.00
_cell.angle_gamma   90.00
#
_symmetry.space_group_name_H-M   'P 1'
#
loop_
_entity.id
_entity.type
_entity.pdbx_description
1 polymer ?
#
loop_
_entity_poly.entity_id
_entity_poly.type
_entity_poly.pdbx_seq_one_letter_code
_entity_poly.pdbx_strand_id
1 'polypeptide(L)'
;MRWAAAFAVSLAGAWAVSARGEDCPHLNLTTASRISTSCTLDAGEYTFDTLVIESGATMTLGGPARLEAATSIEVAGKLVSGGGAGQLVVVTPTLRVPAGGHVSADAKGYTADSHHSSCTTPGTRDGGRHGGGPVGTTCGDYEWPVLAGGGGRTGTRTGGTGGGSLLLLCNSTPSSVLDVNGTVSVDGQSGTSATSVNQQASGGGAGGSLLVVASRLSGTGVMSADGGSGADGYSSYDSNGGSGGRIAMHVSHSGRGDFRGTVRARAGAAYGSWSSQNAAGTVFWCERPGTAVDPDPETNRFGCGVRRVEADNAGRTTSTYHTQLALEGGRRRFEVDELYLGPSVHFSVSAPSEFDEDTMPDARTSLVLGNVTSSGSQVPTLFVEAGVTLTLAGLGDDDVQVGHVRTTSSQSAFAGESSWSTQVVRRTTVQRPLEVSVASLTVEEHGRAVLPPSVVVRNAALNVAGELVGVRSLTLDQGSSTTFSSAGATWVNDTAVGLSGESWAAWACGEGRVTTCASGGSVRASGGDRGRFGFSQLRMLGNAALTLGAGVTALGAVEVSVEDTSRLTLGALPSQQFRLTARDALRVAVGAVVSGDATGYTANSHHSSCTTPGTRDGGRHGGGPVGTTCGDYEWPVLAGGGGRTATRTGGTGGGSLLLLCNSTPSSVLDVNGTVSVDGQSGTSATSVNQQASGGGAGGSLLVVASRLSGTGVMSADGGNGANGYSSYDSRPGSGGRIAAHVLSSSWSGSIHACAGNPYGSYSNAPGTVYFCTGTQCGGASRSAMGNATDASTRRRVVVDACGRTVSWSAAIGDGSRPAEALDVVELSNRGVATLRPTRDAAKVPSTQLRVGSILGDNTGSLSIEPATSVVVLGTGSGWAPGKSEAVIRYTDAGERTLYTVQRVLTGKAELYFADMSLAAGGELHLPAVVSICNISLSLLGDVYGAETLKICQNAQTSASLSITGCKDPEANNFNVGAVHSDNSTCYYGGVRGCTYAVAANFDPLAEVNDGSCVLASGLENGCPYEAATNYLASSLDDGTCEFPDFGALAGQIESLEAQIVPLKTLLNATESQLTEEKQGRAADIARLEATIAQLTGNVTDLERLVRFFNSSCGPGSFEVASKLSAAEAAVETLQGNVSELLGQLNATTQRADAAEAEVQASDAKNALLLDDLAASRDQVAALTQRAEQAESQVVVTSANNTQLADELAICTLRGKFPI
;
A
#
# COMPACT_ATOMS: atom_id res chain seq x y z
N MET A 1 37.51 -13.08 -32.58
CA MET A 1 38.48 -12.66 -33.63
C MET A 1 37.85 -12.16 -34.95
N ARG A 2 36.56 -12.40 -35.28
CA ARG A 2 35.95 -11.93 -36.56
C ARG A 2 35.24 -10.56 -36.53
N TRP A 3 35.01 -9.95 -35.36
CA TRP A 3 34.13 -8.77 -35.25
C TRP A 3 34.83 -7.41 -35.41
N ALA A 4 36.10 -7.27 -35.03
CA ALA A 4 36.85 -6.02 -35.24
C ALA A 4 37.10 -5.70 -36.73
N ALA A 5 37.13 -6.72 -37.58
CA ALA A 5 37.32 -6.56 -39.02
C ALA A 5 36.02 -6.27 -39.79
N ALA A 6 34.83 -6.52 -39.22
CA ALA A 6 33.56 -6.42 -39.96
C ALA A 6 32.89 -5.04 -39.89
N PHE A 7 33.15 -4.25 -38.83
CA PHE A 7 32.58 -2.90 -38.69
C PHE A 7 33.55 -1.76 -39.08
N ALA A 8 34.83 -2.06 -39.27
CA ALA A 8 35.82 -1.09 -39.76
C ALA A 8 35.77 -0.86 -41.30
N VAL A 9 34.79 -1.44 -42.02
CA VAL A 9 34.84 -1.57 -43.49
C VAL A 9 34.00 -0.55 -44.28
N SER A 10 33.31 0.42 -43.66
CA SER A 10 32.59 1.44 -44.45
C SER A 10 33.37 2.74 -44.75
N LEU A 11 34.66 2.83 -44.40
CA LEU A 11 35.51 3.99 -44.72
C LEU A 11 36.71 3.65 -45.62
N ALA A 12 36.79 2.43 -46.16
CA ALA A 12 37.77 2.05 -47.17
C ALA A 12 37.40 2.61 -48.57
N GLY A 13 37.12 3.92 -48.65
CA GLY A 13 37.25 4.69 -49.87
C GLY A 13 38.72 5.12 -49.98
N ALA A 14 39.43 4.60 -50.98
CA ALA A 14 40.85 4.77 -51.19
C ALA A 14 41.31 6.24 -51.10
N TRP A 15 41.91 6.61 -49.97
CA TRP A 15 42.79 7.78 -49.83
C TRP A 15 44.16 7.30 -49.40
N ALA A 16 44.85 6.56 -50.28
CA ALA A 16 46.30 6.38 -50.15
C ALA A 16 46.95 7.72 -50.52
N VAL A 17 46.92 8.68 -49.61
CA VAL A 17 47.70 9.92 -49.75
C VAL A 17 49.12 9.59 -49.29
N SER A 18 50.03 9.50 -50.24
CA SER A 18 51.46 9.71 -50.00
C SER A 18 51.63 11.16 -49.54
N ALA A 19 51.42 11.45 -48.25
CA ALA A 19 51.67 12.77 -47.69
C ALA A 19 53.18 12.96 -47.55
N ARG A 20 53.78 13.76 -48.44
CA ARG A 20 54.99 14.51 -48.11
C ARG A 20 54.57 15.61 -47.13
N GLY A 21 54.61 15.34 -45.84
CA GLY A 21 54.50 16.40 -44.84
C GLY A 21 55.82 17.18 -44.81
N GLU A 22 55.82 18.41 -45.33
CA GLU A 22 56.98 19.31 -45.28
C GLU A 22 57.40 19.67 -43.83
N ASP A 23 56.56 19.37 -42.82
CA ASP A 23 56.74 19.79 -41.43
C ASP A 23 57.18 18.68 -40.44
N CYS A 24 57.30 17.41 -40.84
CA CYS A 24 57.78 16.32 -39.96
C CYS A 24 59.07 15.67 -40.53
N PRO A 25 60.27 16.20 -40.22
CA PRO A 25 61.52 15.85 -40.90
C PRO A 25 62.08 14.43 -40.65
N HIS A 26 61.43 13.63 -39.79
CA HIS A 26 61.91 12.31 -39.36
C HIS A 26 60.89 11.16 -39.55
N LEU A 27 59.87 11.34 -40.40
CA LEU A 27 58.90 10.29 -40.69
C LEU A 27 59.40 9.32 -41.76
N ASN A 28 59.62 8.06 -41.37
CA ASN A 28 59.74 6.95 -42.29
C ASN A 28 58.58 5.97 -42.09
N LEU A 29 57.62 6.01 -43.02
CA LEU A 29 56.38 5.22 -42.99
C LEU A 29 56.61 3.69 -43.13
N THR A 30 57.85 3.24 -43.34
CA THR A 30 58.17 1.82 -43.57
C THR A 30 59.14 1.22 -42.54
N THR A 31 59.68 2.02 -41.62
CA THR A 31 60.62 1.56 -40.57
C THR A 31 60.34 2.26 -39.23
N ALA A 32 61.19 2.04 -38.23
CA ALA A 32 61.13 2.78 -36.97
C ALA A 32 61.27 4.30 -37.20
N SER A 33 60.26 5.06 -36.76
CA SER A 33 60.21 6.53 -36.81
C SER A 33 60.34 7.12 -35.42
N ARG A 34 61.14 8.18 -35.28
CA ARG A 34 61.34 8.93 -34.02
C ARG A 34 61.01 10.39 -34.21
N ILE A 35 60.11 10.91 -33.39
CA ILE A 35 59.68 12.31 -33.40
C ILE A 35 60.32 13.00 -32.19
N SER A 36 61.39 13.76 -32.46
CA SER A 36 62.14 14.55 -31.46
C SER A 36 61.80 16.05 -31.51
N THR A 37 61.20 16.51 -32.61
CA THR A 37 60.69 17.88 -32.81
C THR A 37 59.19 17.84 -33.08
N SER A 38 58.46 18.81 -32.54
CA SER A 38 57.00 18.89 -32.75
C SER A 38 56.65 19.08 -34.21
N CYS A 39 55.62 18.38 -34.69
CA CYS A 39 55.18 18.47 -36.06
C CYS A 39 53.69 18.15 -36.22
N THR A 40 53.13 18.50 -37.37
CA THR A 40 51.71 18.33 -37.68
C THR A 40 51.57 17.55 -38.99
N LEU A 41 50.63 16.62 -39.01
CA LEU A 41 50.19 15.89 -40.18
C LEU A 41 48.73 16.21 -40.47
N ASP A 42 48.34 16.09 -41.73
CA ASP A 42 46.95 16.24 -42.17
C ASP A 42 46.08 15.06 -41.71
N ALA A 43 44.80 15.12 -42.05
CA ALA A 43 43.89 13.98 -41.93
C ALA A 43 44.30 12.86 -42.89
N GLY A 44 44.24 11.61 -42.43
CA GLY A 44 44.60 10.47 -43.26
C GLY A 44 45.02 9.23 -42.47
N GLU A 45 45.49 8.22 -43.19
CA GLU A 45 46.04 6.99 -42.64
C GLU A 45 47.57 6.99 -42.69
N TYR A 46 48.20 6.70 -41.55
CA TYR A 46 49.65 6.68 -41.40
C TYR A 46 50.09 5.34 -40.83
N THR A 47 50.97 4.65 -41.54
CA THR A 47 51.50 3.33 -41.15
C THR A 47 52.98 3.44 -40.78
N PHE A 48 53.39 2.65 -39.79
CA PHE A 48 54.75 2.58 -39.25
C PHE A 48 55.11 1.14 -38.91
N ASP A 49 56.40 0.83 -38.80
CA ASP A 49 56.81 -0.37 -38.06
C ASP A 49 56.78 -0.08 -36.55
N THR A 50 57.56 0.93 -36.13
CA THR A 50 57.62 1.41 -34.75
C THR A 50 57.56 2.94 -34.75
N LEU A 51 56.84 3.55 -33.80
CA LEU A 51 56.77 5.00 -33.62
C LEU A 51 57.14 5.39 -32.19
N VAL A 52 58.08 6.32 -32.04
CA VAL A 52 58.44 6.90 -30.74
C VAL A 52 58.29 8.41 -30.79
N ILE A 53 57.47 8.98 -29.91
CA ILE A 53 57.36 10.43 -29.69
C ILE A 53 58.14 10.75 -28.43
N GLU A 54 59.26 11.44 -28.58
CA GLU A 54 60.18 11.72 -27.47
C GLU A 54 59.64 12.81 -26.53
N SER A 55 60.13 12.81 -25.30
CA SER A 55 59.75 13.81 -24.30
C SER A 55 59.99 15.24 -24.83
N GLY A 56 58.98 16.10 -24.73
CA GLY A 56 59.02 17.48 -25.24
C GLY A 56 58.57 17.65 -26.69
N ALA A 57 58.46 16.57 -27.49
CA ALA A 57 57.91 16.63 -28.83
C ALA A 57 56.38 16.48 -28.82
N THR A 58 55.69 17.17 -29.74
CA THR A 58 54.24 17.04 -29.96
C THR A 58 53.95 16.68 -31.41
N MET A 59 53.30 15.54 -31.63
CA MET A 59 52.78 15.12 -32.92
C MET A 59 51.28 15.42 -32.98
N THR A 60 50.86 16.26 -33.92
CA THR A 60 49.44 16.60 -34.13
C THR A 60 48.94 15.95 -35.43
N LEU A 61 47.79 15.31 -35.42
CA LEU A 61 47.19 14.64 -36.60
C LEU A 61 45.86 15.30 -36.96
N GLY A 62 45.69 15.86 -38.16
CA GLY A 62 44.40 16.40 -38.62
C GLY A 62 43.27 15.38 -38.49
N GLY A 63 42.08 15.79 -38.02
CA GLY A 63 40.95 14.88 -37.85
C GLY A 63 40.09 14.75 -39.11
N PRO A 64 39.62 13.55 -39.51
CA PRO A 64 39.85 12.22 -38.90
C PRO A 64 41.22 11.61 -39.30
N ALA A 65 41.82 10.80 -38.42
CA ALA A 65 43.10 10.14 -38.68
C ALA A 65 43.16 8.71 -38.14
N ARG A 66 43.91 7.84 -38.85
CA ARG A 66 44.25 6.48 -38.40
C ARG A 66 45.75 6.30 -38.36
N LEU A 67 46.28 5.99 -37.19
CA LEU A 67 47.69 5.75 -36.92
C LEU A 67 47.89 4.26 -36.65
N GLU A 68 48.65 3.58 -37.50
CA GLU A 68 48.90 2.14 -37.37
C GLU A 68 50.40 1.84 -37.27
N ALA A 69 50.82 1.04 -36.28
CA ALA A 69 52.19 0.57 -36.15
C ALA A 69 52.25 -0.95 -36.03
N ALA A 70 53.05 -1.59 -36.89
CA ALA A 70 53.17 -3.05 -36.96
C ALA A 70 53.76 -3.68 -35.70
N THR A 71 54.61 -2.96 -34.97
CA THR A 71 55.34 -3.45 -33.80
C THR A 71 54.95 -2.69 -32.52
N SER A 72 55.20 -1.38 -32.44
CA SER A 72 54.91 -0.60 -31.22
C SER A 72 54.78 0.91 -31.43
N ILE A 73 54.05 1.57 -30.53
CA ILE A 73 53.99 3.02 -30.38
C ILE A 73 54.35 3.38 -28.93
N GLU A 74 55.31 4.28 -28.75
CA GLU A 74 55.69 4.85 -27.46
C GLU A 74 55.50 6.37 -27.48
N VAL A 75 54.70 6.90 -26.55
CA VAL A 75 54.35 8.32 -26.47
C VAL A 75 54.92 8.92 -25.19
N ALA A 76 56.20 9.27 -25.18
CA ALA A 76 56.84 9.99 -24.07
C ALA A 76 56.62 11.51 -24.13
N GLY A 77 56.35 12.05 -25.34
CA GLY A 77 55.89 13.42 -25.56
C GLY A 77 54.36 13.53 -25.62
N LYS A 78 53.83 14.15 -26.68
CA LYS A 78 52.37 14.30 -26.89
C LYS A 78 51.94 13.81 -28.26
N LEU A 79 50.90 12.98 -28.31
CA LEU A 79 50.13 12.64 -29.51
C LEU A 79 48.77 13.34 -29.41
N VAL A 80 48.45 14.21 -30.36
CA VAL A 80 47.27 15.08 -30.27
C VAL A 80 46.40 14.94 -31.52
N SER A 81 45.09 14.76 -31.34
CA SER A 81 44.12 14.84 -32.43
C SER A 81 43.94 16.29 -32.92
N GLY A 82 43.69 16.44 -34.20
CA GLY A 82 43.27 17.66 -34.86
C GLY A 82 41.81 17.98 -34.54
N GLY A 83 41.38 19.20 -34.84
CA GLY A 83 40.01 19.66 -34.56
C GLY A 83 38.97 19.14 -35.56
N GLY A 84 37.69 19.42 -35.30
CA GLY A 84 36.59 19.16 -36.23
C GLY A 84 35.72 17.93 -35.93
N ALA A 85 35.71 17.43 -34.69
CA ALA A 85 34.94 16.24 -34.28
C ALA A 85 35.31 14.93 -35.03
N GLY A 86 36.45 14.90 -35.73
CA GLY A 86 36.99 13.69 -36.36
C GLY A 86 37.52 12.70 -35.33
N GLN A 87 37.43 11.41 -35.63
CA GLN A 87 37.95 10.33 -34.80
C GLN A 87 39.46 10.14 -35.04
N LEU A 88 40.23 9.97 -33.97
CA LEU A 88 41.61 9.48 -34.02
C LEU A 88 41.63 7.98 -33.65
N VAL A 89 42.10 7.14 -34.55
CA VAL A 89 42.24 5.69 -34.35
C VAL A 89 43.71 5.32 -34.25
N VAL A 90 44.14 4.68 -33.16
CA VAL A 90 45.51 4.21 -32.95
C VAL A 90 45.50 2.69 -32.91
N VAL A 91 46.24 2.04 -33.81
CA VAL A 91 46.30 0.58 -33.96
C VAL A 91 47.73 0.10 -33.82
N THR A 92 48.02 -0.72 -32.80
CA THR A 92 49.36 -1.27 -32.63
C THR A 92 49.35 -2.49 -31.71
N PRO A 93 50.24 -3.49 -31.87
CA PRO A 93 50.36 -4.55 -30.87
C PRO A 93 50.77 -4.05 -29.49
N THR A 94 51.55 -2.96 -29.40
CA THR A 94 52.04 -2.41 -28.13
C THR A 94 51.94 -0.90 -28.12
N LEU A 95 51.08 -0.33 -27.27
CA LEU A 95 51.04 1.11 -27.00
C LEU A 95 51.52 1.39 -25.58
N ARG A 96 52.57 2.21 -25.45
CA ARG A 96 53.11 2.66 -24.18
C ARG A 96 52.97 4.16 -24.04
N VAL A 97 52.33 4.60 -22.97
CA VAL A 97 52.26 6.00 -22.55
C VAL A 97 53.00 6.12 -21.22
N PRO A 98 54.33 6.30 -21.21
CA PRO A 98 55.11 6.42 -19.98
C PRO A 98 54.71 7.67 -19.16
N ALA A 99 55.22 7.76 -17.93
CA ALA A 99 54.99 8.93 -17.08
C ALA A 99 55.47 10.22 -17.78
N GLY A 100 54.59 11.22 -17.88
CA GLY A 100 54.83 12.46 -18.64
C GLY A 100 54.37 12.44 -20.10
N GLY A 101 54.03 11.26 -20.62
CA GLY A 101 53.43 11.08 -21.95
C GLY A 101 51.94 11.44 -22.00
N HIS A 102 51.48 11.97 -23.14
CA HIS A 102 50.08 12.34 -23.35
C HIS A 102 49.54 11.86 -24.69
N VAL A 103 48.37 11.22 -24.69
CA VAL A 103 47.55 11.01 -25.89
C VAL A 103 46.25 11.79 -25.68
N SER A 104 46.02 12.85 -26.45
CA SER A 104 44.94 13.80 -26.17
C SER A 104 44.09 14.11 -27.40
N ALA A 105 42.77 14.10 -27.22
CA ALA A 105 41.82 14.73 -28.10
C ALA A 105 40.98 15.77 -27.34
N ASP A 106 41.58 16.43 -26.35
CA ASP A 106 40.90 17.44 -25.54
C ASP A 106 40.47 18.63 -26.40
N ALA A 107 39.25 19.12 -26.18
CA ALA A 107 38.69 20.27 -26.88
C ALA A 107 38.61 20.11 -28.43
N LYS A 108 38.66 18.87 -28.95
CA LYS A 108 38.64 18.56 -30.41
C LYS A 108 37.30 18.09 -30.95
N GLY A 109 36.26 18.08 -30.12
CA GLY A 109 34.90 17.71 -30.49
C GLY A 109 34.13 18.85 -31.16
N TYR A 110 32.82 18.87 -30.93
CA TYR A 110 31.95 19.90 -31.49
C TYR A 110 32.29 21.28 -30.92
N THR A 111 32.27 22.30 -31.77
CA THR A 111 32.49 23.69 -31.37
C THR A 111 31.26 24.23 -30.63
N ALA A 112 31.39 25.43 -30.05
CA ALA A 112 30.28 26.10 -29.37
C ALA A 112 28.99 26.09 -30.20
N ASP A 113 27.86 25.89 -29.51
CA ASP A 113 26.51 25.79 -30.08
C ASP A 113 26.27 24.62 -31.05
N SER A 114 27.24 23.72 -31.23
CA SER A 114 27.10 22.54 -32.08
C SER A 114 27.20 21.25 -31.28
N HIS A 115 26.55 20.20 -31.77
CA HIS A 115 26.46 18.88 -31.16
C HIS A 115 26.08 17.85 -32.22
N HIS A 116 26.26 16.56 -31.92
CA HIS A 116 25.75 15.49 -32.77
C HIS A 116 24.22 15.44 -32.73
N SER A 117 23.56 15.10 -33.84
CA SER A 117 22.09 15.12 -33.97
C SER A 117 21.33 14.20 -33.01
N SER A 118 22.00 13.17 -32.47
CA SER A 118 21.41 12.30 -31.44
C SER A 118 21.49 12.89 -30.03
N CYS A 119 22.29 13.94 -29.82
CA CYS A 119 22.28 14.70 -28.59
C CYS A 119 21.19 15.77 -28.67
N THR A 120 20.58 16.12 -27.55
CA THR A 120 19.64 17.25 -27.53
C THR A 120 20.37 18.57 -27.32
N THR A 121 19.81 19.64 -27.87
CA THR A 121 20.35 20.98 -27.75
C THR A 121 20.24 21.50 -26.31
N PRO A 122 21.32 21.93 -25.65
CA PRO A 122 21.25 22.51 -24.30
C PRO A 122 20.54 23.87 -24.30
N GLY A 123 20.08 24.33 -23.13
CA GLY A 123 19.52 25.67 -22.93
C GLY A 123 20.58 26.76 -23.02
N THR A 124 20.18 28.03 -23.05
CA THR A 124 21.15 29.14 -23.12
C THR A 124 22.09 29.13 -21.90
N ARG A 125 23.41 29.25 -22.11
CA ARG A 125 24.47 29.18 -21.08
C ARG A 125 24.64 27.82 -20.39
N ASP A 126 23.98 26.77 -20.88
CA ASP A 126 24.24 25.41 -20.43
C ASP A 126 25.54 24.85 -21.02
N GLY A 127 26.16 23.94 -20.26
CA GLY A 127 27.25 23.13 -20.79
C GLY A 127 26.78 22.13 -21.84
N GLY A 128 27.72 21.66 -22.67
CA GLY A 128 27.47 20.63 -23.66
C GLY A 128 26.98 19.32 -23.03
N ARG A 129 26.23 18.53 -23.80
CA ARG A 129 25.71 17.21 -23.42
C ARG A 129 26.47 16.09 -24.12
N HIS A 130 26.68 14.99 -23.40
CA HIS A 130 27.16 13.70 -23.91
C HIS A 130 26.61 12.56 -23.03
N GLY A 131 27.38 12.07 -22.04
CA GLY A 131 26.99 10.94 -21.18
C GLY A 131 26.08 11.28 -19.99
N GLY A 132 25.82 12.56 -19.75
CA GLY A 132 24.97 13.03 -18.65
C GLY A 132 24.12 14.25 -19.04
N GLY A 133 22.92 14.37 -18.45
CA GLY A 133 21.98 15.45 -18.73
C GLY A 133 20.56 15.15 -18.22
N PRO A 134 19.56 15.98 -18.55
CA PRO A 134 18.15 15.63 -18.29
C PRO A 134 17.77 14.27 -18.90
N VAL A 135 16.74 13.60 -18.38
CA VAL A 135 16.29 12.29 -18.88
C VAL A 135 16.00 12.34 -20.40
N GLY A 136 16.51 11.36 -21.15
CA GLY A 136 16.31 11.26 -22.61
C GLY A 136 17.19 12.19 -23.45
N THR A 137 18.11 12.93 -22.84
CA THR A 137 18.88 14.00 -23.54
C THR A 137 20.32 13.62 -23.91
N THR A 138 20.81 12.52 -23.35
CA THR A 138 22.18 12.02 -23.54
C THR A 138 22.32 11.26 -24.85
N CYS A 139 23.55 11.10 -25.33
CA CYS A 139 23.83 10.53 -26.64
C CYS A 139 25.10 9.69 -26.65
N GLY A 140 25.27 8.87 -27.69
CA GLY A 140 26.42 7.98 -27.88
C GLY A 140 26.28 6.66 -27.13
N ASP A 141 26.76 5.59 -27.76
CA ASP A 141 26.76 4.25 -27.19
C ASP A 141 27.70 4.15 -25.97
N TYR A 142 27.22 3.63 -24.83
CA TYR A 142 28.05 3.44 -23.63
C TYR A 142 28.98 2.23 -23.71
N GLU A 143 28.65 1.21 -24.51
CA GLU A 143 29.47 0.01 -24.74
C GLU A 143 30.50 0.25 -25.84
N TRP A 144 30.18 1.09 -26.83
CA TRP A 144 31.05 1.39 -27.98
C TRP A 144 31.06 2.89 -28.35
N PRO A 145 31.60 3.76 -27.49
CA PRO A 145 31.56 5.20 -27.67
C PRO A 145 32.48 5.66 -28.80
N VAL A 146 31.91 6.31 -29.82
CA VAL A 146 32.65 6.89 -30.95
C VAL A 146 32.31 8.35 -31.23
N LEU A 147 31.29 8.91 -30.57
CA LEU A 147 30.82 10.28 -30.82
C LEU A 147 31.67 11.30 -30.05
N ALA A 148 32.08 12.38 -30.71
CA ALA A 148 32.70 13.52 -30.02
C ALA A 148 31.68 14.25 -29.13
N GLY A 149 32.16 14.91 -28.08
CA GLY A 149 31.35 15.68 -27.14
C GLY A 149 30.76 16.95 -27.73
N GLY A 150 29.56 17.31 -27.29
CA GLY A 150 28.88 18.54 -27.67
C GLY A 150 29.58 19.79 -27.13
N GLY A 151 29.53 20.88 -27.89
CA GLY A 151 30.01 22.19 -27.43
C GLY A 151 29.06 22.81 -26.41
N GLY A 152 29.61 23.64 -25.53
CA GLY A 152 28.84 24.48 -24.61
C GLY A 152 28.10 25.58 -25.35
N ARG A 153 26.99 26.03 -24.76
CA ARG A 153 26.17 27.10 -25.34
C ARG A 153 26.81 28.46 -25.13
N THR A 154 26.73 29.31 -26.15
CA THR A 154 27.21 30.69 -26.09
C THR A 154 26.34 31.52 -25.17
N GLY A 155 27.00 32.35 -24.34
CA GLY A 155 26.36 33.46 -23.64
C GLY A 155 26.55 34.71 -24.48
N THR A 156 27.41 35.62 -24.01
CA THR A 156 27.94 36.73 -24.82
C THR A 156 29.25 36.41 -25.52
N ARG A 157 29.88 35.29 -25.14
CA ARG A 157 31.15 34.81 -25.67
C ARG A 157 31.00 33.37 -26.18
N THR A 158 32.05 32.88 -26.83
CA THR A 158 32.13 31.52 -27.35
C THR A 158 32.11 30.51 -26.20
N GLY A 159 31.22 29.52 -26.28
CA GLY A 159 31.17 28.37 -25.37
C GLY A 159 32.39 27.46 -25.53
N GLY A 160 32.62 26.59 -24.55
CA GLY A 160 33.71 25.61 -24.62
C GLY A 160 33.47 24.59 -25.73
N THR A 161 34.52 24.16 -26.43
CA THR A 161 34.42 23.04 -27.38
C THR A 161 34.37 21.71 -26.62
N GLY A 162 33.62 20.73 -27.15
CA GLY A 162 33.55 19.40 -26.56
C GLY A 162 34.85 18.60 -26.76
N GLY A 163 34.99 17.50 -26.03
CA GLY A 163 36.09 16.54 -26.19
C GLY A 163 35.98 15.74 -27.50
N GLY A 164 37.11 15.29 -28.04
CA GLY A 164 37.19 14.53 -29.29
C GLY A 164 36.77 13.07 -29.16
N SER A 165 37.02 12.28 -30.21
CA SER A 165 36.80 10.83 -30.24
C SER A 165 38.12 10.10 -30.46
N LEU A 166 38.49 9.23 -29.52
CA LEU A 166 39.76 8.50 -29.52
C LEU A 166 39.50 6.99 -29.41
N LEU A 167 40.07 6.22 -30.33
CA LEU A 167 39.99 4.77 -30.37
C LEU A 167 41.39 4.16 -30.29
N LEU A 168 41.66 3.35 -29.25
CA LEU A 168 42.93 2.64 -29.06
C LEU A 168 42.72 1.13 -29.27
N LEU A 169 43.36 0.56 -30.30
CA LEU A 169 43.25 -0.84 -30.70
C LEU A 169 44.60 -1.55 -30.47
N CYS A 170 44.69 -2.26 -29.35
CA CYS A 170 45.86 -3.03 -28.89
C CYS A 170 45.53 -4.52 -28.69
N ASN A 171 44.93 -5.16 -29.70
CA ASN A 171 44.36 -6.50 -29.59
C ASN A 171 44.73 -7.45 -30.75
N SER A 172 45.83 -7.19 -31.47
CA SER A 172 46.25 -8.03 -32.60
C SER A 172 46.65 -9.45 -32.19
N THR A 173 47.19 -9.62 -30.98
CA THR A 173 47.60 -10.91 -30.40
C THR A 173 47.17 -11.01 -28.94
N PRO A 174 47.07 -12.22 -28.35
CA PRO A 174 46.84 -12.39 -26.91
C PRO A 174 47.88 -11.72 -26.00
N SER A 175 49.08 -11.45 -26.53
CA SER A 175 50.18 -10.76 -25.86
C SER A 175 50.22 -9.25 -26.10
N SER A 176 49.30 -8.69 -26.91
CA SER A 176 49.27 -7.25 -27.16
C SER A 176 49.02 -6.46 -25.88
N VAL A 177 49.74 -5.35 -25.70
CA VAL A 177 49.78 -4.60 -24.44
C VAL A 177 49.42 -3.15 -24.66
N LEU A 178 48.53 -2.64 -23.82
CA LEU A 178 48.33 -1.22 -23.59
C LEU A 178 48.82 -0.88 -22.17
N ASP A 179 49.91 -0.12 -22.07
CA ASP A 179 50.49 0.32 -20.79
C ASP A 179 50.39 1.85 -20.65
N VAL A 180 49.59 2.31 -19.70
CA VAL A 180 49.29 3.76 -19.52
C VAL A 180 49.73 4.21 -18.14
N ASN A 181 50.91 4.83 -18.08
CA ASN A 181 51.47 5.49 -16.89
C ASN A 181 51.39 7.02 -16.97
N GLY A 182 51.20 7.57 -18.17
CA GLY A 182 50.94 8.99 -18.44
C GLY A 182 49.44 9.33 -18.48
N THR A 183 49.01 10.15 -19.44
CA THR A 183 47.61 10.60 -19.57
C THR A 183 47.04 10.29 -20.95
N VAL A 184 45.82 9.75 -20.97
CA VAL A 184 44.98 9.64 -22.17
C VAL A 184 43.71 10.44 -21.92
N SER A 185 43.42 11.47 -22.70
CA SER A 185 42.32 12.40 -22.39
C SER A 185 41.50 12.79 -23.62
N VAL A 186 40.19 12.89 -23.42
CA VAL A 186 39.21 13.42 -24.37
C VAL A 186 38.30 14.43 -23.65
N ASP A 187 38.89 15.29 -22.84
CA ASP A 187 38.18 16.24 -21.97
C ASP A 187 37.61 17.42 -22.77
N GLY A 188 36.49 17.97 -22.30
CA GLY A 188 35.86 19.18 -22.82
C GLY A 188 36.55 20.46 -22.36
N GLN A 189 36.46 21.51 -23.16
CA GLN A 189 37.01 22.83 -22.82
C GLN A 189 36.09 23.59 -21.87
N SER A 190 36.65 24.28 -20.87
CA SER A 190 35.88 25.19 -20.02
C SER A 190 35.27 26.35 -20.82
N GLY A 191 34.15 26.86 -20.33
CA GLY A 191 33.50 28.05 -20.86
C GLY A 191 34.31 29.33 -20.63
N THR A 192 33.92 30.40 -21.33
CA THR A 192 34.63 31.70 -21.25
C THR A 192 33.92 32.65 -20.28
N SER A 193 34.67 33.23 -19.32
CA SER A 193 34.16 34.21 -18.36
C SER A 193 33.84 35.57 -18.99
N ALA A 194 32.90 36.28 -18.37
CA ALA A 194 32.60 37.68 -18.66
C ALA A 194 33.80 38.58 -18.34
N THR A 195 34.04 39.61 -19.18
CA THR A 195 35.09 40.62 -18.89
C THR A 195 34.55 42.05 -18.82
N SER A 196 33.24 42.25 -18.95
CA SER A 196 32.62 43.57 -18.79
C SER A 196 31.23 43.46 -18.19
N VAL A 197 30.67 44.60 -17.80
CA VAL A 197 29.29 44.72 -17.32
C VAL A 197 28.29 44.14 -18.33
N ASN A 198 27.23 43.50 -17.83
CA ASN A 198 26.14 42.88 -18.59
C ASN A 198 26.54 41.73 -19.55
N GLN A 199 27.75 41.17 -19.42
CA GLN A 199 28.15 39.98 -20.18
C GLN A 199 27.66 38.69 -19.52
N GLN A 200 27.08 37.81 -20.34
CA GLN A 200 26.69 36.46 -19.96
C GLN A 200 27.87 35.50 -20.13
N ALA A 201 28.14 34.70 -19.11
CA ALA A 201 29.12 33.61 -19.18
C ALA A 201 28.67 32.53 -20.18
N SER A 202 29.63 31.76 -20.67
CA SER A 202 29.37 30.70 -21.66
C SER A 202 29.57 29.32 -21.04
N GLY A 203 28.79 28.32 -21.47
CA GLY A 203 28.86 26.98 -20.89
C GLY A 203 30.14 26.23 -21.26
N GLY A 204 30.54 25.27 -20.44
CA GLY A 204 31.66 24.36 -20.73
C GLY A 204 31.28 23.28 -21.77
N GLY A 205 32.24 22.79 -22.55
CA GLY A 205 32.03 21.68 -23.48
C GLY A 205 31.93 20.34 -22.78
N ALA A 206 31.19 19.39 -23.35
CA ALA A 206 31.09 18.03 -22.80
C ALA A 206 32.38 17.24 -22.99
N GLY A 207 32.63 16.24 -22.15
CA GLY A 207 33.66 15.22 -22.41
C GLY A 207 33.36 14.44 -23.69
N GLY A 208 34.40 13.89 -24.30
CA GLY A 208 34.35 13.14 -25.56
C GLY A 208 34.12 11.64 -25.41
N SER A 209 34.52 10.86 -26.43
CA SER A 209 34.48 9.39 -26.41
C SER A 209 35.89 8.80 -26.40
N LEU A 210 36.15 7.88 -25.47
CA LEU A 210 37.36 7.06 -25.44
C LEU A 210 36.98 5.58 -25.50
N LEU A 211 37.34 4.90 -26.58
CA LEU A 211 37.16 3.47 -26.72
C LEU A 211 38.52 2.77 -26.75
N VAL A 212 38.70 1.82 -25.85
CA VAL A 212 39.91 1.02 -25.72
C VAL A 212 39.57 -0.44 -25.98
N VAL A 213 40.28 -1.07 -26.90
CA VAL A 213 40.19 -2.51 -27.16
C VAL A 213 41.59 -3.09 -27.01
N ALA A 214 41.85 -3.79 -25.91
CA ALA A 214 43.17 -4.30 -25.57
C ALA A 214 43.14 -5.79 -25.23
N SER A 215 44.21 -6.52 -25.58
CA SER A 215 44.40 -7.87 -25.06
C SER A 215 44.80 -7.81 -23.58
N ARG A 216 45.81 -7.00 -23.24
CA ARG A 216 46.26 -6.76 -21.87
C ARG A 216 46.35 -5.27 -21.60
N LEU A 217 45.87 -4.86 -20.43
CA LEU A 217 45.88 -3.48 -19.94
C LEU A 217 46.66 -3.41 -18.62
N SER A 218 47.55 -2.44 -18.50
CA SER A 218 48.27 -2.12 -17.27
C SER A 218 48.55 -0.63 -17.14
N GLY A 219 48.98 -0.22 -15.95
CA GLY A 219 49.53 1.11 -15.70
C GLY A 219 48.90 1.81 -14.51
N THR A 220 49.47 2.97 -14.16
CA THR A 220 49.06 3.82 -13.02
C THR A 220 48.59 5.21 -13.44
N GLY A 221 48.47 5.45 -14.73
CA GLY A 221 48.17 6.76 -15.32
C GLY A 221 46.70 7.18 -15.20
N VAL A 222 46.32 8.17 -16.01
CA VAL A 222 44.96 8.72 -16.04
C VAL A 222 44.35 8.53 -17.42
N MET A 223 43.11 8.03 -17.46
CA MET A 223 42.26 8.07 -18.64
C MET A 223 41.03 8.93 -18.33
N SER A 224 40.75 9.96 -19.12
CA SER A 224 39.64 10.88 -18.82
C SER A 224 38.81 11.30 -20.02
N ALA A 225 37.52 11.52 -19.74
CA ALA A 225 36.53 12.11 -20.62
C ALA A 225 35.68 13.11 -19.82
N ASP A 226 36.33 14.02 -19.09
CA ASP A 226 35.66 14.97 -18.22
C ASP A 226 35.07 16.15 -19.00
N GLY A 227 33.94 16.69 -18.53
CA GLY A 227 33.39 17.93 -19.05
C GLY A 227 34.21 19.16 -18.62
N GLY A 228 34.18 20.20 -19.45
CA GLY A 228 34.78 21.50 -19.13
C GLY A 228 33.94 22.29 -18.12
N SER A 229 34.58 23.09 -17.28
CA SER A 229 33.87 23.90 -16.28
C SER A 229 33.04 25.03 -16.91
N GLY A 230 32.00 25.45 -16.21
CA GLY A 230 31.30 26.72 -16.46
C GLY A 230 32.20 27.90 -16.11
N ALA A 231 31.67 29.10 -16.28
CA ALA A 231 32.43 30.34 -16.18
C ALA A 231 31.68 31.44 -15.43
N ASP A 232 32.45 32.42 -14.96
CA ASP A 232 31.98 33.57 -14.19
C ASP A 232 31.24 34.58 -15.07
N GLY A 233 30.01 34.93 -14.68
CA GLY A 233 29.18 35.92 -15.35
C GLY A 233 29.15 37.25 -14.60
N TYR A 234 28.70 38.32 -15.26
CA TYR A 234 28.42 39.55 -14.51
C TYR A 234 27.17 39.36 -13.62
N SER A 235 27.28 39.63 -12.32
CA SER A 235 26.18 39.50 -11.35
C SER A 235 25.64 38.06 -11.25
N SER A 236 24.47 37.73 -11.82
CA SER A 236 23.84 36.41 -11.77
C SER A 236 23.88 35.65 -13.11
N TYR A 237 24.66 36.13 -14.08
CA TYR A 237 24.73 35.57 -15.43
C TYR A 237 25.80 34.47 -15.60
N ASP A 238 26.04 33.66 -14.58
CA ASP A 238 26.99 32.53 -14.63
C ASP A 238 26.55 31.44 -15.61
N SER A 239 27.38 30.41 -15.78
CA SER A 239 27.11 29.28 -16.68
C SER A 239 27.39 27.91 -16.06
N ASN A 240 26.79 26.88 -16.66
CA ASN A 240 26.99 25.48 -16.29
C ASN A 240 28.23 24.89 -16.96
N GLY A 241 28.92 23.97 -16.28
CA GLY A 241 29.94 23.13 -16.90
C GLY A 241 29.33 22.03 -17.77
N GLY A 242 30.10 21.46 -18.68
CA GLY A 242 29.67 20.37 -19.57
C GLY A 242 29.51 19.04 -18.83
N SER A 243 28.70 18.13 -19.39
CA SER A 243 28.57 16.77 -18.87
C SER A 243 29.85 15.96 -19.06
N GLY A 244 30.00 14.87 -18.31
CA GLY A 244 31.02 13.86 -18.62
C GLY A 244 30.75 13.18 -19.95
N GLY A 245 31.82 12.64 -20.55
CA GLY A 245 31.82 11.89 -21.80
C GLY A 245 31.58 10.39 -21.60
N ARG A 246 32.07 9.56 -22.53
CA ARG A 246 31.93 8.10 -22.46
C ARG A 246 33.28 7.42 -22.63
N ILE A 247 33.57 6.47 -21.74
CA ILE A 247 34.74 5.62 -21.83
C ILE A 247 34.28 4.17 -21.88
N ALA A 248 34.79 3.38 -22.82
CA ALA A 248 34.57 1.93 -22.84
C ALA A 248 35.89 1.18 -22.98
N MET A 249 36.04 0.13 -22.18
CA MET A 249 37.24 -0.69 -22.07
C MET A 249 36.88 -2.14 -22.40
N HIS A 250 37.32 -2.65 -23.54
CA HIS A 250 37.17 -4.04 -23.95
C HIS A 250 38.50 -4.77 -23.76
N VAL A 251 38.60 -5.58 -22.70
CA VAL A 251 39.85 -6.21 -22.28
C VAL A 251 39.73 -7.74 -22.24
N SER A 252 40.63 -8.45 -22.93
CA SER A 252 40.46 -9.89 -23.21
C SER A 252 41.34 -10.86 -22.42
N HIS A 253 42.44 -10.44 -21.82
CA HIS A 253 43.38 -11.34 -21.10
C HIS A 253 43.87 -10.75 -19.76
N SER A 254 43.35 -9.59 -19.38
CA SER A 254 43.54 -8.90 -18.09
C SER A 254 42.20 -8.25 -17.70
N GLY A 255 42.07 -7.73 -16.49
CA GLY A 255 40.83 -7.10 -15.99
C GLY A 255 41.04 -5.68 -15.48
N ARG A 256 39.98 -5.05 -14.95
CA ARG A 256 40.04 -3.73 -14.31
C ARG A 256 41.07 -3.68 -13.18
N GLY A 257 41.22 -4.77 -12.43
CA GLY A 257 42.18 -4.87 -11.31
C GLY A 257 43.65 -4.73 -11.71
N ASP A 258 44.00 -4.98 -12.98
CA ASP A 258 45.38 -4.86 -13.47
C ASP A 258 45.79 -3.40 -13.79
N PHE A 259 44.80 -2.53 -14.03
CA PHE A 259 45.01 -1.09 -14.17
C PHE A 259 44.80 -0.39 -12.81
N ARG A 260 45.90 0.09 -12.21
CA ARG A 260 45.88 0.78 -10.91
C ARG A 260 45.74 2.30 -11.03
N GLY A 261 45.57 2.80 -12.26
CA GLY A 261 45.36 4.21 -12.55
C GLY A 261 43.92 4.67 -12.33
N THR A 262 43.64 5.92 -12.74
CA THR A 262 42.31 6.52 -12.65
C THR A 262 41.63 6.52 -14.01
N VAL A 263 40.39 6.04 -14.08
CA VAL A 263 39.51 6.22 -15.25
C VAL A 263 38.31 7.05 -14.81
N ARG A 264 38.06 8.19 -15.47
CA ARG A 264 37.03 9.15 -15.05
C ARG A 264 36.29 9.80 -16.22
N ALA A 265 34.99 10.02 -16.05
CA ALA A 265 34.14 10.76 -16.98
C ALA A 265 33.23 11.71 -16.20
N ARG A 266 33.80 12.68 -15.50
CA ARG A 266 33.07 13.55 -14.57
C ARG A 266 32.47 14.75 -15.29
N ALA A 267 31.46 15.38 -14.70
CA ALA A 267 30.99 16.67 -15.18
C ALA A 267 31.98 17.79 -14.83
N GLY A 268 32.03 18.83 -15.66
CA GLY A 268 32.78 20.05 -15.39
C GLY A 268 32.05 20.93 -14.38
N ALA A 269 32.75 21.57 -13.45
CA ALA A 269 32.11 22.32 -12.36
C ALA A 269 31.31 23.53 -12.88
N ALA A 270 30.10 23.76 -12.36
CA ALA A 270 29.33 24.98 -12.54
C ALA A 270 29.96 26.15 -11.76
N TYR A 271 29.68 27.37 -12.18
CA TYR A 271 30.17 28.58 -11.51
C TYR A 271 29.02 29.33 -10.82
N GLY A 272 29.29 29.91 -9.65
CA GLY A 272 28.37 30.82 -8.94
C GLY A 272 27.10 30.16 -8.39
N SER A 273 25.99 30.90 -8.40
CA SER A 273 24.72 30.47 -7.77
C SER A 273 23.80 29.64 -8.69
N TRP A 274 24.34 29.12 -9.81
CA TRP A 274 23.58 28.26 -10.71
C TRP A 274 23.24 26.92 -10.04
N SER A 275 21.95 26.57 -10.07
CA SER A 275 21.38 25.52 -9.23
C SER A 275 21.57 24.09 -9.75
N SER A 276 21.97 23.88 -11.00
CA SER A 276 22.02 22.54 -11.62
C SER A 276 23.35 22.26 -12.33
N GLN A 277 24.25 21.59 -11.64
CA GLN A 277 25.48 21.00 -12.19
C GLN A 277 25.14 19.97 -13.28
N ASN A 278 25.89 19.85 -14.39
CA ASN A 278 25.69 18.73 -15.33
C ASN A 278 26.09 17.38 -14.70
N ALA A 279 25.54 16.27 -15.21
CA ALA A 279 25.79 14.94 -14.67
C ALA A 279 27.08 14.31 -15.21
N ALA A 280 27.63 13.35 -14.46
CA ALA A 280 28.75 12.55 -14.90
C ALA A 280 28.38 11.72 -16.14
N GLY A 281 29.40 11.34 -16.89
CA GLY A 281 29.32 10.37 -17.97
C GLY A 281 29.48 8.93 -17.47
N THR A 282 29.82 8.02 -18.38
CA THR A 282 29.85 6.57 -18.13
C THR A 282 31.22 5.97 -18.42
N VAL A 283 31.69 5.08 -17.55
CA VAL A 283 32.86 4.22 -17.82
C VAL A 283 32.41 2.76 -17.85
N PHE A 284 32.53 2.11 -18.99
CA PHE A 284 32.15 0.71 -19.21
C PHE A 284 33.37 -0.20 -19.30
N TRP A 285 33.29 -1.39 -18.70
CA TRP A 285 34.28 -2.45 -18.76
C TRP A 285 33.63 -3.73 -19.26
N CYS A 286 34.15 -4.24 -20.37
CA CYS A 286 33.86 -5.55 -20.91
C CYS A 286 35.09 -6.43 -20.70
N GLU A 287 35.07 -7.23 -19.63
CA GLU A 287 36.17 -8.11 -19.28
C GLU A 287 35.92 -9.52 -19.80
N ARG A 288 36.93 -10.17 -20.38
CA ARG A 288 36.83 -11.56 -20.86
C ARG A 288 37.97 -12.42 -20.35
N PRO A 289 38.07 -12.72 -19.04
CA PRO A 289 39.13 -13.57 -18.53
C PRO A 289 38.94 -15.03 -19.02
N GLY A 290 39.51 -15.39 -20.18
CA GLY A 290 39.56 -16.79 -20.66
C GLY A 290 38.75 -17.09 -21.93
N THR A 291 38.08 -18.24 -21.97
CA THR A 291 37.34 -18.72 -23.16
C THR A 291 36.11 -17.86 -23.45
N ALA A 292 35.88 -17.53 -24.72
CA ALA A 292 34.82 -16.64 -25.15
C ALA A 292 33.43 -17.10 -24.69
N VAL A 293 32.67 -16.19 -24.06
CA VAL A 293 31.23 -16.34 -23.86
C VAL A 293 30.54 -16.12 -25.20
N ASP A 294 29.55 -16.94 -25.53
CA ASP A 294 28.77 -16.78 -26.76
C ASP A 294 28.08 -15.39 -26.76
N PRO A 295 28.33 -14.55 -27.78
CA PRO A 295 27.76 -13.21 -27.82
C PRO A 295 26.25 -13.27 -28.04
N ASP A 296 25.51 -12.50 -27.23
CA ASP A 296 24.09 -12.25 -27.42
C ASP A 296 23.93 -10.88 -28.12
N PRO A 297 23.37 -10.81 -29.34
CA PRO A 297 23.25 -9.54 -30.06
C PRO A 297 22.44 -8.46 -29.33
N GLU A 298 21.55 -8.83 -28.40
CA GLU A 298 20.71 -7.88 -27.65
C GLU A 298 21.38 -7.38 -26.37
N THR A 299 21.91 -8.26 -25.52
CA THR A 299 22.36 -7.89 -24.16
C THR A 299 23.86 -8.05 -23.92
N ASN A 300 24.55 -8.83 -24.74
CA ASN A 300 25.99 -9.09 -24.60
C ASN A 300 26.66 -9.19 -25.96
N ARG A 301 26.48 -8.15 -26.80
CA ARG A 301 26.93 -8.13 -28.20
C ARG A 301 28.42 -8.46 -28.33
N PHE A 302 29.18 -8.04 -27.33
CA PHE A 302 30.62 -8.16 -27.33
C PHE A 302 31.09 -9.49 -26.71
N GLY A 303 30.24 -10.30 -26.09
CA GLY A 303 30.66 -11.54 -25.43
C GLY A 303 31.56 -11.27 -24.22
N CYS A 304 31.21 -10.24 -23.44
CA CYS A 304 31.83 -9.93 -22.15
C CYS A 304 31.57 -11.07 -21.17
N GLY A 305 32.58 -11.44 -20.39
CA GLY A 305 32.42 -12.31 -19.23
C GLY A 305 31.82 -11.56 -18.05
N VAL A 306 32.28 -10.33 -17.80
CA VAL A 306 31.71 -9.39 -16.81
C VAL A 306 31.53 -8.02 -17.46
N ARG A 307 30.34 -7.44 -17.28
CA ARG A 307 29.97 -6.09 -17.72
C ARG A 307 29.86 -5.19 -16.51
N ARG A 308 30.84 -4.29 -16.37
CA ARG A 308 30.88 -3.33 -15.27
C ARG A 308 30.68 -1.92 -15.78
N VAL A 309 29.81 -1.16 -15.12
CA VAL A 309 29.57 0.27 -15.39
C VAL A 309 29.93 1.07 -14.15
N GLU A 310 30.70 2.14 -14.33
CA GLU A 310 31.03 3.09 -13.28
C GLU A 310 30.51 4.48 -13.65
N ALA A 311 29.78 5.09 -12.73
CA ALA A 311 29.33 6.48 -12.80
C ALA A 311 29.77 7.19 -11.52
N ASP A 312 30.69 8.16 -11.63
CA ASP A 312 31.22 8.89 -10.48
C ASP A 312 31.42 10.36 -10.83
N ASN A 313 30.78 11.25 -10.06
CA ASN A 313 30.92 12.70 -10.20
C ASN A 313 31.86 13.34 -9.17
N ALA A 314 32.63 12.53 -8.44
CA ALA A 314 33.60 12.94 -7.42
C ALA A 314 33.01 13.78 -6.28
N GLY A 315 31.80 13.46 -5.84
CA GLY A 315 31.13 14.16 -4.73
C GLY A 315 30.78 15.62 -5.01
N ARG A 316 30.74 16.04 -6.29
CA ARG A 316 30.17 17.34 -6.68
C ARG A 316 28.69 17.39 -6.28
N THR A 317 28.18 18.61 -6.03
CA THR A 317 26.82 18.84 -5.55
C THR A 317 25.79 18.05 -6.36
N THR A 318 24.79 17.51 -5.65
CA THR A 318 23.66 16.77 -6.23
C THR A 318 23.05 17.57 -7.37
N SER A 319 23.16 17.02 -8.58
CA SER A 319 22.52 17.53 -9.78
C SER A 319 21.09 16.99 -9.87
N THR A 320 20.18 17.75 -10.47
CA THR A 320 18.87 17.24 -10.91
C THR A 320 18.97 16.41 -12.20
N TYR A 321 20.14 16.34 -12.82
CA TYR A 321 20.40 15.61 -14.06
C TYR A 321 20.97 14.22 -13.80
N HIS A 322 20.81 13.34 -14.80
CA HIS A 322 21.07 11.91 -14.68
C HIS A 322 22.28 11.52 -15.54
N THR A 323 23.14 10.67 -15.00
CA THR A 323 24.03 9.83 -15.80
C THR A 323 23.19 8.75 -16.46
N GLN A 324 23.27 8.64 -17.79
CA GLN A 324 22.36 7.80 -18.56
C GLN A 324 23.09 6.78 -19.44
N LEU A 325 22.59 5.55 -19.40
CA LEU A 325 22.94 4.56 -20.42
C LEU A 325 22.14 4.84 -21.69
N ALA A 326 22.84 4.95 -22.80
CA ALA A 326 22.26 5.04 -24.13
C ALA A 326 22.93 4.00 -25.03
N LEU A 327 22.12 3.29 -25.82
CA LEU A 327 22.58 2.32 -26.82
C LEU A 327 22.21 2.83 -28.21
N GLU A 328 23.08 2.59 -29.18
CA GLU A 328 22.77 2.84 -30.59
C GLU A 328 22.06 1.62 -31.21
N GLY A 329 21.28 1.86 -32.27
CA GLY A 329 20.67 0.79 -33.07
C GLY A 329 19.33 0.22 -32.56
N GLY A 330 18.63 0.93 -31.67
CA GLY A 330 17.27 0.57 -31.25
C GLY A 330 17.16 -0.59 -30.26
N ARG A 331 18.28 -1.05 -29.69
CA ARG A 331 18.32 -2.03 -28.60
C ARG A 331 17.57 -1.51 -27.38
N ARG A 332 16.79 -2.40 -26.74
CA ARG A 332 15.94 -2.05 -25.58
C ARG A 332 16.32 -2.79 -24.31
N ARG A 333 17.33 -3.66 -24.36
CA ARG A 333 17.71 -4.50 -23.23
C ARG A 333 19.14 -4.18 -22.80
N PHE A 334 19.28 -3.81 -21.54
CA PHE A 334 20.52 -3.49 -20.88
C PHE A 334 20.78 -4.52 -19.80
N GLU A 335 22.02 -4.97 -19.71
CA GLU A 335 22.45 -5.86 -18.65
C GLU A 335 23.80 -5.40 -18.14
N VAL A 336 23.85 -5.16 -16.83
CA VAL A 336 25.05 -4.71 -16.13
C VAL A 336 25.26 -5.65 -14.96
N ASP A 337 26.36 -6.39 -14.98
CA ASP A 337 26.68 -7.37 -13.95
C ASP A 337 27.18 -6.66 -12.68
N GLU A 338 27.94 -5.56 -12.83
CA GLU A 338 28.40 -4.71 -11.74
C GLU A 338 28.16 -3.21 -12.04
N LEU A 339 27.43 -2.52 -11.18
CA LEU A 339 27.22 -1.08 -11.25
C LEU A 339 27.88 -0.40 -10.05
N TYR A 340 28.81 0.52 -10.30
CA TYR A 340 29.39 1.38 -9.28
C TYR A 340 28.86 2.80 -9.42
N LEU A 341 28.31 3.33 -8.31
CA LEU A 341 27.78 4.69 -8.22
C LEU A 341 28.58 5.51 -7.21
N GLY A 342 29.20 6.59 -7.67
CA GLY A 342 29.81 7.59 -6.81
C GLY A 342 28.77 8.38 -6.00
N PRO A 343 29.21 9.15 -4.99
CA PRO A 343 28.31 9.94 -4.17
C PRO A 343 27.50 10.93 -5.02
N SER A 344 26.21 11.10 -4.69
CA SER A 344 25.30 12.06 -5.35
C SER A 344 25.03 11.82 -6.83
N VAL A 345 25.31 10.62 -7.34
CA VAL A 345 24.97 10.24 -8.72
C VAL A 345 23.49 9.88 -8.81
N HIS A 346 22.81 10.49 -9.79
CA HIS A 346 21.50 10.04 -10.27
C HIS A 346 21.72 9.21 -11.53
N PHE A 347 21.32 7.95 -11.50
CA PHE A 347 21.54 7.01 -12.61
C PHE A 347 20.20 6.57 -13.20
N SER A 348 20.08 6.61 -14.53
CA SER A 348 18.86 6.16 -15.21
C SER A 348 19.14 5.59 -16.60
N VAL A 349 18.11 5.02 -17.21
CA VAL A 349 18.09 4.61 -18.61
C VAL A 349 16.89 5.28 -19.26
N SER A 350 17.00 5.63 -20.54
CA SER A 350 15.89 6.26 -21.26
C SER A 350 14.86 5.23 -21.75
N ALA A 351 13.60 5.64 -21.75
CA ALA A 351 12.52 4.95 -22.44
C ALA A 351 12.79 4.90 -23.96
N PRO A 352 12.21 3.92 -24.68
CA PRO A 352 12.25 3.96 -26.14
C PRO A 352 11.38 5.11 -26.66
N SER A 353 11.71 5.68 -27.82
CA SER A 353 10.96 6.79 -28.43
C SER A 353 9.51 6.44 -28.80
N GLU A 354 9.18 5.15 -28.87
CA GLU A 354 7.85 4.62 -29.14
C GLU A 354 6.99 4.49 -27.87
N PHE A 355 7.57 4.65 -26.69
CA PHE A 355 6.82 4.55 -25.44
C PHE A 355 5.79 5.67 -25.37
N ASP A 356 4.54 5.25 -25.21
CA ASP A 356 3.40 6.12 -24.98
C ASP A 356 2.54 5.45 -23.91
N GLU A 357 2.22 6.19 -22.86
CA GLU A 357 1.60 5.65 -21.65
C GLU A 357 0.20 5.06 -21.89
N ASP A 358 -0.51 5.57 -22.90
CA ASP A 358 -1.88 5.18 -23.21
C ASP A 358 -1.96 4.19 -24.37
N THR A 359 -1.19 4.45 -25.44
CA THR A 359 -1.30 3.72 -26.71
C THR A 359 -0.26 2.62 -26.86
N MET A 360 0.92 2.75 -26.24
CA MET A 360 2.02 1.77 -26.33
C MET A 360 2.74 1.54 -24.98
N PRO A 361 2.03 1.22 -23.88
CA PRO A 361 2.64 1.10 -22.55
C PRO A 361 3.61 -0.09 -22.40
N ASP A 362 3.49 -1.09 -23.29
CA ASP A 362 4.35 -2.27 -23.32
C ASP A 362 5.67 -2.03 -24.09
N ALA A 363 5.79 -0.90 -24.81
CA ALA A 363 7.02 -0.50 -25.50
C ALA A 363 8.04 0.01 -24.48
N ARG A 364 8.74 -0.91 -23.80
CA ARG A 364 9.60 -0.59 -22.66
C ARG A 364 11.07 -0.91 -22.87
N THR A 365 11.93 -0.13 -22.23
CA THR A 365 13.35 -0.46 -22.05
C THR A 365 13.48 -1.38 -20.82
N SER A 366 14.24 -2.46 -20.92
CA SER A 366 14.53 -3.37 -19.82
C SER A 366 15.98 -3.22 -19.38
N LEU A 367 16.22 -2.97 -18.10
CA LEU A 367 17.54 -2.96 -17.47
C LEU A 367 17.59 -4.07 -16.42
N VAL A 368 18.57 -4.95 -16.52
CA VAL A 368 18.89 -5.93 -15.47
C VAL A 368 20.20 -5.49 -14.81
N LEU A 369 20.17 -5.32 -13.49
CA LEU A 369 21.36 -5.05 -12.69
C LEU A 369 21.68 -6.26 -11.81
N GLY A 370 22.94 -6.66 -11.82
CA GLY A 370 23.55 -7.55 -10.84
C GLY A 370 23.93 -6.78 -9.58
N ASN A 371 25.22 -6.77 -9.26
CA ASN A 371 25.74 -6.13 -8.05
C ASN A 371 25.80 -4.60 -8.20
N VAL A 372 25.22 -3.86 -7.26
CA VAL A 372 25.29 -2.40 -7.16
C VAL A 372 26.15 -2.04 -5.96
N THR A 373 27.18 -1.23 -6.18
CA THR A 373 28.12 -0.74 -5.17
C THR A 373 28.16 0.79 -5.19
N SER A 374 28.46 1.40 -4.05
CA SER A 374 28.64 2.84 -3.96
C SER A 374 29.73 3.21 -2.98
N SER A 375 30.19 4.46 -3.05
CA SER A 375 31.15 5.01 -2.08
C SER A 375 30.71 6.38 -1.57
N GLY A 376 31.14 6.69 -0.34
CA GLY A 376 30.90 7.99 0.29
C GLY A 376 29.69 8.04 1.23
N SER A 377 29.46 9.23 1.78
CA SER A 377 28.40 9.48 2.79
C SER A 377 27.05 9.84 2.17
N GLN A 378 27.02 10.31 0.92
CA GLN A 378 25.80 10.65 0.21
C GLN A 378 25.33 9.47 -0.63
N VAL A 379 24.13 8.95 -0.32
CA VAL A 379 23.55 7.80 -1.00
C VAL A 379 23.14 8.18 -2.43
N PRO A 380 23.64 7.49 -3.48
CA PRO A 380 23.23 7.73 -4.87
C PRO A 380 21.79 7.25 -5.10
N THR A 381 21.20 7.62 -6.24
CA THR A 381 19.81 7.27 -6.57
C THR A 381 19.71 6.60 -7.94
N LEU A 382 19.07 5.43 -7.96
CA LEU A 382 18.64 4.73 -9.16
C LEU A 382 17.22 5.17 -9.53
N PHE A 383 17.03 5.69 -10.73
CA PHE A 383 15.73 6.10 -11.25
C PHE A 383 15.22 5.09 -12.27
N VAL A 384 13.99 4.63 -12.05
CA VAL A 384 13.20 3.83 -12.99
C VAL A 384 12.18 4.75 -13.63
N GLU A 385 12.59 5.34 -14.75
CA GLU A 385 11.79 6.30 -15.51
C GLU A 385 10.54 5.65 -16.12
N ALA A 386 9.58 6.48 -16.56
CA ALA A 386 8.44 6.04 -17.34
C ALA A 386 8.88 5.19 -18.54
N GLY A 387 8.22 4.06 -18.80
CA GLY A 387 8.59 3.16 -19.90
C GLY A 387 9.87 2.33 -19.66
N VAL A 388 10.45 2.37 -18.45
CA VAL A 388 11.58 1.51 -18.07
C VAL A 388 11.10 0.38 -17.16
N THR A 389 11.66 -0.81 -17.35
CA THR A 389 11.57 -1.95 -16.44
C THR A 389 12.95 -2.25 -15.88
N LEU A 390 13.16 -1.97 -14.60
CA LEU A 390 14.38 -2.34 -13.86
C LEU A 390 14.18 -3.67 -13.16
N THR A 391 15.12 -4.61 -13.34
CA THR A 391 15.18 -5.87 -12.58
C THR A 391 16.46 -5.89 -11.74
N LEU A 392 16.32 -6.05 -10.42
CA LEU A 392 17.46 -6.22 -9.51
C LEU A 392 17.62 -7.71 -9.17
N ALA A 393 18.75 -8.31 -9.58
CA ALA A 393 18.99 -9.75 -9.44
C ALA A 393 19.61 -10.17 -8.08
N GLY A 394 20.06 -9.23 -7.24
CA GLY A 394 20.57 -9.48 -5.88
C GLY A 394 21.99 -8.94 -5.64
N LEU A 395 22.30 -8.54 -4.40
CA LEU A 395 23.57 -7.94 -3.96
C LEU A 395 24.29 -8.91 -3.00
N GLY A 396 25.48 -9.44 -3.36
CA GLY A 396 26.33 -10.22 -2.44
C GLY A 396 27.38 -11.10 -3.13
N ASP A 397 28.60 -11.14 -2.57
CA ASP A 397 29.86 -11.66 -3.16
C ASP A 397 29.99 -13.20 -3.34
N ASP A 398 28.93 -13.99 -3.12
CA ASP A 398 28.95 -15.45 -3.33
C ASP A 398 27.92 -15.85 -4.39
N ASP A 399 28.41 -15.93 -5.62
CA ASP A 399 27.70 -16.18 -6.87
C ASP A 399 26.78 -17.42 -6.84
N VAL A 400 25.55 -17.23 -7.31
CA VAL A 400 24.83 -18.25 -8.07
C VAL A 400 24.28 -17.60 -9.34
N GLN A 401 24.73 -18.12 -10.49
CA GLN A 401 24.46 -17.62 -11.83
C GLN A 401 22.98 -17.71 -12.24
N VAL A 402 22.49 -16.69 -12.95
CA VAL A 402 21.18 -16.68 -13.63
C VAL A 402 21.38 -16.23 -15.07
N GLY A 403 20.82 -16.96 -16.04
CA GLY A 403 20.78 -16.53 -17.45
C GLY A 403 19.38 -16.49 -18.02
N HIS A 404 19.31 -16.23 -19.32
CA HIS A 404 18.08 -15.97 -20.09
C HIS A 404 17.14 -17.15 -20.29
N VAL A 405 15.88 -16.76 -20.55
CA VAL A 405 14.93 -17.57 -21.30
C VAL A 405 15.31 -17.51 -22.78
N ARG A 406 15.85 -18.62 -23.32
CA ARG A 406 16.07 -18.74 -24.77
C ARG A 406 14.78 -19.29 -25.39
N THR A 407 14.13 -18.48 -26.22
CA THR A 407 13.08 -18.96 -27.13
C THR A 407 13.74 -19.13 -28.49
N THR A 408 14.13 -20.35 -28.83
CA THR A 408 14.55 -20.67 -30.21
C THR A 408 13.33 -21.15 -30.97
N SER A 409 12.88 -20.35 -31.95
CA SER A 409 11.98 -20.82 -33.01
C SER A 409 12.85 -21.41 -34.11
N SER A 410 12.76 -22.71 -34.32
CA SER A 410 13.36 -23.36 -35.49
C SER A 410 12.25 -23.66 -36.49
N GLN A 411 12.45 -23.22 -37.73
CA GLN A 411 11.62 -23.63 -38.85
C GLN A 411 12.27 -24.86 -39.47
N SER A 412 11.61 -26.00 -39.37
CA SER A 412 11.99 -27.17 -40.18
C SER A 412 11.15 -27.12 -41.46
N ALA A 413 11.81 -26.89 -42.59
CA ALA A 413 11.17 -26.90 -43.90
C ALA A 413 11.33 -28.30 -44.51
N PHE A 414 10.28 -29.11 -44.47
CA PHE A 414 10.11 -30.21 -45.41
C PHE A 414 9.15 -29.76 -46.52
N ALA A 415 9.38 -30.22 -47.74
CA ALA A 415 8.61 -29.81 -48.91
C ALA A 415 7.11 -30.13 -48.71
N GLY A 416 6.32 -29.11 -48.39
CA GLY A 416 4.86 -29.20 -48.29
C GLY A 416 4.25 -28.62 -47.00
N GLU A 417 4.97 -28.56 -45.88
CA GLU A 417 4.45 -28.06 -44.60
C GLU A 417 5.54 -27.35 -43.78
N SER A 418 5.26 -26.12 -43.35
CA SER A 418 6.10 -25.38 -42.40
C SER A 418 5.59 -25.61 -40.97
N SER A 419 6.33 -26.39 -40.17
CA SER A 419 6.08 -26.55 -38.74
C SER A 419 7.05 -25.69 -37.93
N TRP A 420 6.50 -24.87 -37.03
CA TRP A 420 7.24 -24.06 -36.06
C TRP A 420 7.41 -24.86 -34.77
N SER A 421 8.64 -25.12 -34.35
CA SER A 421 8.90 -25.63 -33.00
C SER A 421 9.46 -24.51 -32.13
N THR A 422 8.78 -24.22 -31.02
CA THR A 422 9.18 -23.21 -30.04
C THR A 422 9.78 -23.95 -28.85
N GLN A 423 11.10 -23.91 -28.71
CA GLN A 423 11.76 -24.49 -27.54
C GLN A 423 11.94 -23.39 -26.48
N VAL A 424 11.27 -23.55 -25.33
CA VAL A 424 11.38 -22.64 -24.17
C VAL A 424 12.45 -23.17 -23.23
N VAL A 425 13.63 -22.56 -23.24
CA VAL A 425 14.67 -22.85 -22.23
C VAL A 425 14.42 -21.89 -21.06
N ARG A 426 14.04 -22.40 -19.88
CA ARG A 426 13.90 -21.59 -18.65
C ARG A 426 15.24 -21.51 -17.93
N ARG A 427 15.60 -20.35 -17.39
CA ARG A 427 16.69 -20.20 -16.40
C ARG A 427 16.19 -19.41 -15.18
N THR A 428 16.75 -19.76 -14.04
CA THR A 428 16.21 -19.55 -12.69
C THR A 428 16.91 -18.39 -11.99
N THR A 429 16.17 -17.34 -11.60
CA THR A 429 16.73 -16.20 -10.86
C THR A 429 16.86 -16.49 -9.37
N VAL A 430 18.07 -16.42 -8.82
CA VAL A 430 18.29 -16.60 -7.37
C VAL A 430 17.93 -15.30 -6.65
N GLN A 431 16.72 -15.26 -6.11
CA GLN A 431 16.23 -14.10 -5.38
C GLN A 431 16.63 -14.22 -3.90
N ARG A 432 17.83 -13.73 -3.53
CA ARG A 432 18.15 -13.41 -2.13
C ARG A 432 17.34 -12.17 -1.69
N PRO A 433 17.16 -11.94 -0.37
CA PRO A 433 16.64 -10.66 0.10
C PRO A 433 17.48 -9.51 -0.47
N LEU A 434 16.82 -8.56 -1.13
CA LEU A 434 17.47 -7.36 -1.65
C LEU A 434 17.63 -6.36 -0.51
N GLU A 435 18.86 -5.90 -0.26
CA GLU A 435 19.09 -4.77 0.63
C GLU A 435 19.26 -3.47 -0.17
N VAL A 436 18.29 -2.58 -0.09
CA VAL A 436 18.36 -1.19 -0.58
C VAL A 436 19.05 -0.36 0.51
N SER A 437 20.37 -0.36 0.50
CA SER A 437 21.21 0.47 1.37
C SER A 437 22.33 1.18 0.64
N VAL A 438 22.76 0.59 -0.48
CA VAL A 438 23.85 1.10 -1.30
C VAL A 438 23.42 2.26 -2.21
N ALA A 439 22.16 2.24 -2.66
CA ALA A 439 21.56 3.28 -3.48
C ALA A 439 20.06 3.39 -3.15
N SER A 440 19.54 4.63 -3.13
CA SER A 440 18.10 4.87 -3.08
C SER A 440 17.46 4.47 -4.41
N LEU A 441 16.20 4.04 -4.37
CA LEU A 441 15.44 3.63 -5.56
C LEU A 441 14.22 4.53 -5.72
N THR A 442 14.11 5.18 -6.87
CA THR A 442 12.93 5.95 -7.26
C THR A 442 12.28 5.30 -8.48
N VAL A 443 11.02 4.90 -8.33
CA VAL A 443 10.19 4.36 -9.42
C VAL A 443 9.19 5.42 -9.81
N GLU A 444 9.41 6.06 -10.94
CA GLU A 444 8.55 7.13 -11.46
C GLU A 444 7.20 6.57 -11.94
N GLU A 445 6.24 7.45 -12.18
CA GLU A 445 4.96 7.07 -12.78
C GLU A 445 5.19 6.32 -14.10
N HIS A 446 4.45 5.25 -14.32
CA HIS A 446 4.64 4.31 -15.44
C HIS A 446 6.00 3.58 -15.47
N GLY A 447 6.89 3.77 -14.49
CA GLY A 447 8.08 2.97 -14.27
C GLY A 447 7.75 1.62 -13.62
N ARG A 448 8.61 0.61 -13.81
CA ARG A 448 8.39 -0.75 -13.26
C ARG A 448 9.65 -1.32 -12.64
N ALA A 449 9.63 -1.57 -11.34
CA ALA A 449 10.71 -2.23 -10.63
C ALA A 449 10.33 -3.67 -10.29
N VAL A 450 11.06 -4.62 -10.89
CA VAL A 450 10.98 -6.04 -10.60
C VAL A 450 12.03 -6.37 -9.55
N LEU A 451 11.57 -6.63 -8.33
CA LEU A 451 12.43 -6.82 -7.17
C LEU A 451 12.29 -8.24 -6.61
N PRO A 452 13.29 -8.73 -5.84
CA PRO A 452 13.17 -9.97 -5.10
C PRO A 452 11.98 -9.99 -4.11
N PRO A 453 11.49 -11.17 -3.71
CA PRO A 453 10.35 -11.32 -2.79
C PRO A 453 10.57 -10.68 -1.43
N SER A 454 11.81 -10.59 -0.97
CA SER A 454 12.17 -9.93 0.28
C SER A 454 13.01 -8.71 -0.03
N VAL A 455 12.57 -7.53 0.41
CA VAL A 455 13.28 -6.26 0.24
C VAL A 455 13.46 -5.61 1.60
N VAL A 456 14.68 -5.20 1.92
CA VAL A 456 15.06 -4.48 3.14
C VAL A 456 15.60 -3.12 2.74
N VAL A 457 15.07 -2.02 3.28
CA VAL A 457 15.57 -0.66 3.04
C VAL A 457 16.26 -0.15 4.30
N ARG A 458 17.53 0.29 4.20
CA ARG A 458 18.31 0.79 5.35
C ARG A 458 19.13 2.00 4.95
N ASN A 459 19.05 3.10 5.71
CA ASN A 459 19.76 4.37 5.44
C ASN A 459 19.61 4.89 3.99
N ALA A 460 18.54 4.50 3.29
CA ALA A 460 18.28 4.85 1.90
C ALA A 460 16.79 5.17 1.71
N ALA A 461 16.44 5.73 0.55
CA ALA A 461 15.06 6.03 0.20
C ALA A 461 14.48 5.04 -0.83
N LEU A 462 13.19 4.74 -0.69
CA LEU A 462 12.40 3.99 -1.67
C LEU A 462 11.16 4.82 -2.04
N ASN A 463 11.15 5.43 -3.22
CA ASN A 463 10.02 6.25 -3.70
C ASN A 463 9.29 5.52 -4.82
N VAL A 464 7.97 5.37 -4.73
CA VAL A 464 7.18 4.55 -5.66
C VAL A 464 5.96 5.32 -6.16
N ALA A 465 6.06 5.83 -7.37
CA ALA A 465 4.95 6.33 -8.18
C ALA A 465 4.58 5.40 -9.35
N GLY A 466 5.39 4.39 -9.65
CA GLY A 466 5.09 3.34 -10.61
C GLY A 466 4.78 1.99 -9.96
N GLU A 467 5.19 0.90 -10.62
CA GLU A 467 4.86 -0.47 -10.24
C GLU A 467 6.01 -1.15 -9.48
N LEU A 468 5.70 -1.72 -8.31
CA LEU A 468 6.55 -2.70 -7.63
C LEU A 468 6.06 -4.11 -7.95
N VAL A 469 6.93 -4.93 -8.52
CA VAL A 469 6.59 -6.29 -8.97
C VAL A 469 7.40 -7.32 -8.21
N GLY A 470 6.72 -8.34 -7.68
CA GLY A 470 7.36 -9.49 -7.05
C GLY A 470 7.66 -9.35 -5.56
N VAL A 471 7.57 -8.15 -4.99
CA VAL A 471 7.82 -7.90 -3.56
C VAL A 471 6.73 -8.56 -2.70
N ARG A 472 7.14 -9.40 -1.76
CA ARG A 472 6.27 -10.09 -0.80
C ARG A 472 6.50 -9.60 0.63
N SER A 473 7.74 -9.41 1.04
CA SER A 473 8.13 -8.90 2.35
C SER A 473 8.90 -7.61 2.14
N LEU A 474 8.40 -6.53 2.73
CA LEU A 474 9.07 -5.24 2.74
C LEU A 474 9.43 -4.89 4.19
N THR A 475 10.73 -4.79 4.46
CA THR A 475 11.26 -4.33 5.75
C THR A 475 11.89 -2.96 5.59
N LEU A 476 11.40 -1.97 6.31
CA LEU A 476 11.95 -0.63 6.40
C LEU A 476 12.71 -0.51 7.72
N ASP A 477 14.03 -0.38 7.65
CA ASP A 477 14.93 -0.40 8.80
C ASP A 477 15.47 1.02 9.10
N GLN A 478 16.36 1.13 10.07
CA GLN A 478 16.93 2.37 10.56
C GLN A 478 17.41 3.28 9.42
N GLY A 479 17.04 4.56 9.51
CA GLY A 479 17.39 5.61 8.57
C GLY A 479 16.68 5.53 7.21
N SER A 480 15.77 4.58 7.01
CA SER A 480 15.03 4.47 5.75
C SER A 480 13.88 5.49 5.64
N SER A 481 13.65 5.98 4.43
CA SER A 481 12.53 6.85 4.08
C SER A 481 11.82 6.32 2.84
N THR A 482 10.60 5.84 2.99
CA THR A 482 9.80 5.26 1.89
C THR A 482 8.60 6.13 1.59
N THR A 483 8.32 6.35 0.31
CA THR A 483 7.14 7.10 -0.15
C THR A 483 6.36 6.27 -1.16
N PHE A 484 5.07 6.09 -0.93
CA PHE A 484 4.15 5.47 -1.89
C PHE A 484 3.21 6.52 -2.46
N SER A 485 3.05 6.60 -3.77
CA SER A 485 2.17 7.57 -4.44
C SER A 485 0.88 6.93 -4.93
N SER A 486 -0.14 7.74 -5.16
CA SER A 486 -1.44 7.32 -5.72
C SER A 486 -1.35 6.81 -7.15
N ALA A 487 -0.30 7.17 -7.89
CA ALA A 487 -0.04 6.60 -9.20
C ALA A 487 0.61 5.21 -9.14
N GLY A 488 1.21 4.87 -7.99
CA GLY A 488 1.95 3.63 -7.80
C GLY A 488 1.09 2.48 -7.30
N ALA A 489 1.63 1.26 -7.40
CA ALA A 489 0.97 0.06 -6.90
C ALA A 489 1.94 -1.12 -6.72
N THR A 490 1.52 -2.11 -5.92
CA THR A 490 2.15 -3.44 -5.90
C THR A 490 1.45 -4.39 -6.86
N TRP A 491 2.25 -5.20 -7.57
CA TRP A 491 1.79 -6.22 -8.50
C TRP A 491 2.28 -7.60 -8.09
N VAL A 492 1.35 -8.52 -7.87
CA VAL A 492 1.65 -9.88 -7.44
C VAL A 492 1.41 -10.81 -8.62
N ASN A 493 2.46 -11.48 -9.10
CA ASN A 493 2.31 -12.52 -10.13
C ASN A 493 2.24 -13.88 -9.45
N ASP A 494 1.08 -14.54 -9.55
CA ASP A 494 0.75 -15.78 -8.85
C ASP A 494 1.37 -17.02 -9.52
N THR A 495 2.71 -17.12 -9.50
CA THR A 495 3.43 -18.33 -9.96
C THR A 495 4.15 -19.07 -8.85
N ALA A 496 4.05 -18.62 -7.61
CA ALA A 496 4.70 -19.29 -6.48
C ALA A 496 3.74 -19.40 -5.30
N VAL A 497 3.04 -20.53 -5.31
CA VAL A 497 2.35 -21.19 -4.19
C VAL A 497 3.15 -20.95 -2.91
N GLY A 498 2.51 -20.33 -1.90
CA GLY A 498 3.08 -20.24 -0.55
C GLY A 498 3.20 -21.64 0.08
N LEU A 499 3.99 -21.78 1.14
CA LEU A 499 4.20 -23.04 1.88
C LEU A 499 2.95 -23.56 2.65
N SER A 500 1.75 -23.13 2.28
CA SER A 500 0.46 -23.71 2.68
C SER A 500 -0.56 -23.22 1.66
N GLY A 501 -1.52 -24.07 1.27
CA GLY A 501 -2.45 -23.87 0.16
C GLY A 501 -3.44 -22.69 0.26
N GLU A 502 -3.09 -21.59 0.92
CA GLU A 502 -3.80 -20.31 0.89
C GLU A 502 -2.83 -19.21 0.43
N SER A 503 -2.92 -18.79 -0.84
CA SER A 503 -2.08 -17.72 -1.36
C SER A 503 -2.47 -16.38 -0.72
N TRP A 504 -1.56 -15.74 0.03
CA TRP A 504 -1.73 -14.36 0.50
C TRP A 504 -2.07 -13.38 -0.62
N ALA A 505 -1.62 -13.68 -1.85
CA ALA A 505 -1.93 -12.94 -3.07
C ALA A 505 -3.44 -12.94 -3.36
N ALA A 506 -4.12 -14.08 -3.29
CA ALA A 506 -5.58 -14.14 -3.44
C ALA A 506 -6.32 -13.36 -2.35
N TRP A 507 -5.79 -13.30 -1.13
CA TRP A 507 -6.35 -12.46 -0.07
C TRP A 507 -6.13 -10.96 -0.34
N ALA A 508 -4.91 -10.56 -0.71
CA ALA A 508 -4.54 -9.16 -0.93
C ALA A 508 -5.11 -8.58 -2.25
N CYS A 509 -5.29 -9.43 -3.26
CA CYS A 509 -5.61 -9.07 -4.64
C CYS A 509 -6.94 -9.65 -5.16
N GLY A 510 -7.61 -10.52 -4.40
CA GLY A 510 -8.85 -11.16 -4.82
C GLY A 510 -10.06 -10.22 -4.79
N GLU A 511 -11.06 -10.52 -5.62
CA GLU A 511 -12.33 -9.79 -5.63
C GLU A 511 -13.08 -10.05 -4.31
N GLY A 512 -13.37 -8.98 -3.56
CA GLY A 512 -13.93 -9.09 -2.21
C GLY A 512 -13.86 -7.79 -1.41
N ARG A 513 -14.15 -7.87 -0.10
CA ARG A 513 -14.41 -6.67 0.74
C ARG A 513 -13.23 -5.70 0.89
N VAL A 514 -11.96 -6.10 0.69
CA VAL A 514 -10.81 -5.17 0.75
C VAL A 514 -9.66 -5.61 -0.18
N THR A 515 -9.63 -5.12 -1.41
CA THR A 515 -8.45 -5.23 -2.29
C THR A 515 -7.34 -4.30 -1.82
N THR A 516 -6.16 -4.82 -1.49
CA THR A 516 -4.99 -4.05 -1.02
C THR A 516 -3.88 -3.98 -2.05
N CYS A 517 -3.93 -4.76 -3.12
CA CYS A 517 -3.04 -4.67 -4.27
C CYS A 517 -3.82 -4.22 -5.53
N ALA A 518 -3.12 -3.81 -6.60
CA ALA A 518 -3.77 -3.39 -7.84
C ALA A 518 -4.16 -4.55 -8.77
N SER A 519 -3.47 -5.70 -8.70
CA SER A 519 -3.77 -6.86 -9.54
C SER A 519 -3.09 -8.15 -9.05
N GLY A 520 -3.80 -9.27 -9.23
CA GLY A 520 -3.29 -10.64 -9.04
C GLY A 520 -2.49 -11.20 -10.22
N GLY A 521 -2.03 -10.36 -11.15
CA GLY A 521 -1.08 -10.78 -12.19
C GLY A 521 -1.66 -11.02 -13.58
N SER A 522 -2.97 -10.96 -13.77
CA SER A 522 -3.64 -11.38 -15.02
C SER A 522 -4.17 -10.25 -15.92
N VAL A 523 -4.42 -9.05 -15.38
CA VAL A 523 -5.04 -7.94 -16.15
C VAL A 523 -4.28 -6.65 -15.93
N ARG A 524 -4.03 -5.91 -17.03
CA ARG A 524 -3.43 -4.56 -17.10
C ARG A 524 -3.98 -3.63 -16.00
N ALA A 525 -3.17 -2.67 -15.56
CA ALA A 525 -3.62 -1.60 -14.69
C ALA A 525 -4.85 -0.91 -15.32
N SER A 526 -6.04 -1.16 -14.77
CA SER A 526 -7.10 -0.19 -14.90
C SER A 526 -6.65 1.01 -14.06
N GLY A 527 -6.80 2.24 -14.56
CA GLY A 527 -6.42 3.44 -13.80
C GLY A 527 -7.10 3.54 -12.42
N GLY A 528 -8.15 2.75 -12.16
CA GLY A 528 -8.89 2.72 -10.90
C GLY A 528 -8.27 1.91 -9.75
N ASP A 529 -7.23 1.10 -10.02
CA ASP A 529 -6.62 0.22 -9.01
C ASP A 529 -5.27 0.72 -8.48
N ARG A 530 -4.78 1.86 -8.99
CA ARG A 530 -3.59 2.55 -8.49
C ARG A 530 -3.81 3.09 -7.07
N GLY A 531 -2.72 3.31 -6.33
CA GLY A 531 -2.75 3.78 -4.94
C GLY A 531 -3.09 2.67 -3.94
N ARG A 532 -2.82 1.41 -4.29
CA ARG A 532 -3.03 0.22 -3.45
C ARG A 532 -1.73 -0.59 -3.34
N PHE A 533 -1.28 -0.82 -2.10
CA PHE A 533 -0.04 -1.54 -1.80
C PHE A 533 -0.29 -2.75 -0.88
N GLY A 534 0.01 -3.94 -1.38
CA GLY A 534 -0.26 -5.23 -0.77
C GLY A 534 0.99 -6.09 -0.63
N PHE A 535 1.19 -6.70 0.54
CA PHE A 535 2.35 -7.54 0.85
C PHE A 535 1.95 -8.83 1.58
N SER A 536 2.85 -9.79 1.69
CA SER A 536 2.75 -10.83 2.73
C SER A 536 3.19 -10.26 4.08
N GLN A 537 4.25 -9.46 4.11
CA GLN A 537 4.76 -8.87 5.35
C GLN A 537 5.21 -7.44 5.10
N LEU A 538 4.82 -6.53 5.99
CA LEU A 538 5.33 -5.17 6.06
C LEU A 538 5.86 -4.93 7.48
N ARG A 539 7.15 -4.64 7.59
CA ARG A 539 7.80 -4.39 8.88
C ARG A 539 8.56 -3.07 8.86
N MET A 540 8.35 -2.23 9.87
CA MET A 540 9.06 -0.97 10.07
C MET A 540 9.81 -1.02 11.39
N LEU A 541 11.10 -0.67 11.39
CA LEU A 541 12.03 -0.80 12.52
C LEU A 541 12.83 0.50 12.74
N GLY A 542 13.46 0.62 13.91
CA GLY A 542 14.33 1.73 14.26
C GLY A 542 13.60 3.09 14.19
N ASN A 543 14.05 3.96 13.30
CA ASN A 543 13.44 5.27 13.02
C ASN A 543 12.93 5.37 11.56
N ALA A 544 12.58 4.24 10.94
CA ALA A 544 12.05 4.19 9.58
C ALA A 544 10.82 5.09 9.40
N ALA A 545 10.73 5.77 8.26
CA ALA A 545 9.58 6.58 7.88
C ALA A 545 8.92 6.00 6.61
N LEU A 546 7.61 5.74 6.66
CA LEU A 546 6.78 5.40 5.50
C LEU A 546 5.71 6.48 5.33
N THR A 547 5.76 7.21 4.22
CA THR A 547 4.79 8.24 3.87
C THR A 547 3.93 7.78 2.71
N LEU A 548 2.62 7.81 2.90
CA LEU A 548 1.66 7.54 1.83
C LEU A 548 1.22 8.88 1.24
N GLY A 549 1.34 9.01 -0.08
CA GLY A 549 0.98 10.21 -0.83
C GLY A 549 -0.52 10.42 -0.89
N ALA A 550 -0.93 11.65 -1.23
CA ALA A 550 -2.35 11.97 -1.42
C ALA A 550 -2.96 11.05 -2.50
N GLY A 551 -4.12 10.47 -2.19
CA GLY A 551 -4.82 9.53 -3.07
C GLY A 551 -4.45 8.05 -2.91
N VAL A 552 -3.46 7.68 -2.07
CA VAL A 552 -3.24 6.27 -1.72
C VAL A 552 -4.39 5.80 -0.83
N THR A 553 -5.14 4.79 -1.26
CA THR A 553 -6.41 4.39 -0.63
C THR A 553 -6.31 3.17 0.27
N ALA A 554 -5.32 2.30 0.04
CA ALA A 554 -5.15 1.08 0.80
C ALA A 554 -3.68 0.66 0.95
N LEU A 555 -3.34 0.18 2.14
CA LEU A 555 -2.11 -0.54 2.45
C LEU A 555 -2.50 -1.80 3.23
N GLY A 556 -1.99 -2.96 2.83
CA GLY A 556 -2.22 -4.16 3.63
C GLY A 556 -1.20 -5.26 3.47
N ALA A 557 -1.14 -6.12 4.48
CA ALA A 557 -0.28 -7.29 4.48
C ALA A 557 -0.88 -8.45 5.28
N VAL A 558 -0.33 -9.66 5.18
CA VAL A 558 -0.69 -10.72 6.13
C VAL A 558 -0.32 -10.29 7.55
N GLU A 559 0.88 -9.72 7.70
CA GLU A 559 1.35 -9.10 8.92
C GLU A 559 1.88 -7.68 8.66
N VAL A 560 1.40 -6.72 9.47
CA VAL A 560 1.87 -5.33 9.50
C VAL A 560 2.46 -5.06 10.89
N SER A 561 3.74 -4.69 10.95
CA SER A 561 4.46 -4.35 12.19
C SER A 561 5.11 -2.98 12.07
N VAL A 562 4.70 -2.04 12.94
CA VAL A 562 5.33 -0.73 13.10
C VAL A 562 6.01 -0.71 14.46
N GLU A 563 7.33 -0.83 14.48
CA GLU A 563 8.13 -1.09 15.69
C GLU A 563 9.03 0.12 16.06
N ASP A 564 9.65 0.05 17.24
CA ASP A 564 10.61 1.04 17.76
C ASP A 564 10.07 2.48 17.72
N THR A 565 10.74 3.40 17.01
CA THR A 565 10.34 4.81 16.83
C THR A 565 9.91 5.11 15.39
N SER A 566 9.56 4.07 14.63
CA SER A 566 9.18 4.20 13.23
C SER A 566 7.83 4.91 13.08
N ARG A 567 7.64 5.58 11.93
CA ARG A 567 6.45 6.39 11.66
C ARG A 567 5.82 6.05 10.30
N LEU A 568 4.56 5.65 10.33
CA LEU A 568 3.70 5.53 9.16
C LEU A 568 2.78 6.76 9.08
N THR A 569 2.94 7.57 8.05
CA THR A 569 2.18 8.81 7.83
C THR A 569 1.25 8.65 6.63
N LEU A 570 -0.03 8.94 6.81
CA LEU A 570 -1.04 8.84 5.77
C LEU A 570 -1.09 10.10 4.90
N GLY A 571 -1.56 9.94 3.66
CA GLY A 571 -1.76 11.06 2.73
C GLY A 571 -3.16 11.66 2.83
N ALA A 572 -3.34 12.84 2.23
CA ALA A 572 -4.64 13.52 2.23
C ALA A 572 -5.70 12.72 1.44
N LEU A 573 -6.81 12.39 2.12
CA LEU A 573 -7.98 11.69 1.58
C LEU A 573 -9.28 12.25 2.17
N PRO A 574 -9.65 13.51 1.89
CA PRO A 574 -10.81 14.14 2.54
C PRO A 574 -12.15 13.47 2.20
N SER A 575 -12.26 12.80 1.05
CA SER A 575 -13.50 12.18 0.55
C SER A 575 -13.52 10.65 0.66
N GLN A 576 -12.45 10.02 1.16
CA GLN A 576 -12.33 8.56 1.22
C GLN A 576 -11.68 8.12 2.52
N GLN A 577 -12.02 6.93 2.99
CA GLN A 577 -11.36 6.32 4.14
C GLN A 577 -10.11 5.57 3.69
N PHE A 578 -8.97 5.88 4.31
CA PHE A 578 -7.75 5.10 4.17
C PHE A 578 -7.93 3.75 4.85
N ARG A 579 -7.51 2.67 4.18
CA ARG A 579 -7.63 1.30 4.71
C ARG A 579 -6.25 0.73 5.04
N LEU A 580 -5.95 0.57 6.32
CA LEU A 580 -4.82 -0.23 6.80
C LEU A 580 -5.32 -1.61 7.20
N THR A 581 -4.95 -2.63 6.42
CA THR A 581 -5.52 -3.97 6.56
C THR A 581 -4.45 -5.01 6.86
N ALA A 582 -4.69 -5.85 7.86
CA ALA A 582 -3.87 -7.01 8.15
C ALA A 582 -4.72 -8.29 8.19
N ARG A 583 -4.22 -9.39 7.63
CA ARG A 583 -4.94 -10.67 7.70
C ARG A 583 -4.84 -11.27 9.11
N ASP A 584 -3.61 -11.41 9.60
CA ASP A 584 -3.31 -12.21 10.78
C ASP A 584 -2.88 -11.33 11.96
N ALA A 585 -2.01 -10.34 11.73
CA ALA A 585 -1.56 -9.43 12.79
C ALA A 585 -1.29 -8.00 12.32
N LEU A 586 -1.79 -7.02 13.08
CA LEU A 586 -1.40 -5.61 12.98
C LEU A 586 -0.82 -5.18 14.33
N ARG A 587 0.46 -4.77 14.34
CA ARG A 587 1.17 -4.37 15.56
C ARG A 587 1.70 -2.95 15.44
N VAL A 588 1.46 -2.14 16.46
CA VAL A 588 2.05 -0.81 16.64
C VAL A 588 2.75 -0.79 18.00
N ALA A 589 4.08 -0.86 18.01
CA ALA A 589 4.86 -1.00 19.23
C ALA A 589 5.02 0.31 20.02
N VAL A 590 5.56 0.22 21.23
CA VAL A 590 5.85 1.40 22.06
C VAL A 590 6.84 2.31 21.33
N GLY A 591 6.47 3.59 21.18
CA GLY A 591 7.27 4.60 20.47
C GLY A 591 6.95 4.74 18.98
N ALA A 592 6.28 3.75 18.39
CA ALA A 592 5.85 3.78 17.00
C ALA A 592 4.60 4.62 16.80
N VAL A 593 4.46 5.23 15.62
CA VAL A 593 3.34 6.11 15.29
C VAL A 593 2.71 5.74 13.94
N VAL A 594 1.39 5.62 13.92
CA VAL A 594 0.57 5.61 12.71
C VAL A 594 -0.29 6.88 12.71
N SER A 595 0.01 7.85 11.85
CA SER A 595 -0.61 9.18 11.89
C SER A 595 -1.34 9.50 10.58
N GLY A 596 -2.64 9.79 10.71
CA GLY A 596 -3.45 10.48 9.72
C GLY A 596 -3.76 11.92 10.13
N ASP A 597 -2.89 12.55 10.93
CA ASP A 597 -3.11 13.89 11.44
C ASP A 597 -3.06 14.92 10.31
N ALA A 598 -3.96 15.90 10.33
CA ALA A 598 -4.04 16.97 9.33
C ALA A 598 -4.17 16.48 7.87
N THR A 599 -4.74 15.30 7.62
CA THR A 599 -4.94 14.72 6.28
C THR A 599 -6.39 14.80 5.77
N GLY A 600 -7.28 15.44 6.54
CA GLY A 600 -8.69 15.62 6.23
C GLY A 600 -8.98 16.86 5.37
N TYR A 601 -10.12 17.49 5.60
CA TYR A 601 -10.52 18.68 4.84
C TYR A 601 -9.62 19.88 5.19
N THR A 602 -9.15 20.59 4.17
CA THR A 602 -8.35 21.80 4.32
C THR A 602 -9.21 22.98 4.79
N ALA A 603 -8.57 24.10 5.13
CA ALA A 603 -9.25 25.29 5.65
C ALA A 603 -10.48 25.70 4.81
N ASN A 604 -11.56 26.08 5.50
CA ASN A 604 -12.87 26.41 4.92
C ASN A 604 -13.64 25.28 4.21
N SER A 605 -13.11 24.05 4.17
CA SER A 605 -13.78 22.91 3.57
C SER A 605 -14.23 21.90 4.64
N HIS A 606 -15.30 21.16 4.34
CA HIS A 606 -15.90 20.14 5.19
C HIS A 606 -16.81 19.25 4.34
N HIS A 607 -17.17 18.09 4.87
CA HIS A 607 -18.18 17.23 4.24
C HIS A 607 -19.56 17.92 4.28
N SER A 608 -20.38 17.72 3.24
CA SER A 608 -21.68 18.40 3.07
C SER A 608 -22.70 18.12 4.18
N SER A 609 -22.55 17.01 4.90
CA SER A 609 -23.40 16.69 6.05
C SER A 609 -23.01 17.43 7.33
N CYS A 610 -21.84 18.07 7.36
CA CYS A 610 -21.40 18.92 8.46
C CYS A 610 -21.93 20.34 8.21
N THR A 611 -22.35 21.03 9.26
CA THR A 611 -22.72 22.44 9.10
C THR A 611 -21.49 23.33 8.98
N THR A 612 -21.63 24.42 8.23
CA THR A 612 -20.60 25.42 8.02
C THR A 612 -20.32 26.17 9.34
N PRO A 613 -19.09 26.15 9.90
CA PRO A 613 -18.78 26.91 11.11
C PRO A 613 -18.82 28.44 10.86
N GLY A 614 -18.92 29.25 11.92
CA GLY A 614 -18.83 30.71 11.82
C GLY A 614 -17.41 31.20 11.50
N THR A 615 -17.23 32.50 11.25
CA THR A 615 -15.88 33.06 11.01
C THR A 615 -14.99 32.88 12.26
N ARG A 616 -13.74 32.43 12.07
CA ARG A 616 -12.77 32.07 13.15
C ARG A 616 -13.14 30.85 14.00
N ASP A 617 -14.20 30.11 13.64
CA ASP A 617 -14.53 28.87 14.31
C ASP A 617 -13.61 27.73 13.86
N GLY A 618 -13.36 26.80 14.78
CA GLY A 618 -12.74 25.53 14.44
C GLY A 618 -13.66 24.64 13.61
N GLY A 619 -13.05 23.65 12.95
CA GLY A 619 -13.78 22.63 12.20
C GLY A 619 -14.76 21.87 13.09
N ARG A 620 -15.80 21.31 12.45
CA ARG A 620 -16.80 20.45 13.09
C ARG A 620 -16.67 19.01 12.59
N HIS A 621 -16.83 18.04 13.48
CA HIS A 621 -16.99 16.62 13.17
C HIS A 621 -17.92 15.93 14.19
N GLY A 622 -17.36 15.26 15.20
CA GLY A 622 -18.11 14.51 16.22
C GLY A 622 -18.83 15.40 17.24
N GLY A 623 -18.34 16.63 17.41
CA GLY A 623 -18.87 17.61 18.35
C GLY A 623 -19.20 18.97 17.73
N GLY A 624 -20.19 19.66 18.30
CA GLY A 624 -20.59 21.01 17.92
C GLY A 624 -21.91 21.42 18.58
N PRO A 625 -22.47 22.60 18.24
CA PRO A 625 -23.84 22.93 18.65
C PRO A 625 -24.85 21.83 18.25
N VAL A 626 -25.99 21.76 18.93
CA VAL A 626 -27.04 20.76 18.63
C VAL A 626 -27.41 20.78 17.14
N GLY A 627 -27.43 19.60 16.50
CA GLY A 627 -27.76 19.43 15.09
C GLY A 627 -26.64 19.75 14.08
N THR A 628 -25.47 20.22 14.54
CA THR A 628 -24.42 20.74 13.64
C THR A 628 -23.33 19.74 13.24
N THR A 629 -23.24 18.62 13.96
CA THR A 629 -22.24 17.56 13.82
C THR A 629 -22.50 16.66 12.61
N CYS A 630 -21.52 15.84 12.25
CA CYS A 630 -21.61 14.94 11.10
C CYS A 630 -20.90 13.62 11.37
N GLY A 631 -21.08 12.66 10.46
CA GLY A 631 -20.53 11.32 10.60
C GLY A 631 -21.36 10.42 11.50
N ASP A 632 -21.28 9.13 11.22
CA ASP A 632 -21.80 8.05 12.05
C ASP A 632 -20.81 7.79 13.20
N TYR A 633 -21.32 7.62 14.41
CA TYR A 633 -20.52 7.34 15.61
C TYR A 633 -20.19 5.86 15.76
N GLU A 634 -21.00 4.95 15.19
CA GLU A 634 -20.76 3.51 15.14
C GLU A 634 -19.84 3.15 13.97
N TRP A 635 -20.01 3.81 12.82
CA TRP A 635 -19.23 3.55 11.59
C TRP A 635 -18.61 4.84 11.02
N PRO A 636 -17.65 5.45 11.73
CA PRO A 636 -17.04 6.71 11.32
C PRO A 636 -16.15 6.51 10.08
N VAL A 637 -16.51 7.20 8.98
CA VAL A 637 -15.80 7.14 7.68
C VAL A 637 -15.46 8.51 7.10
N LEU A 638 -15.86 9.59 7.77
CA LEU A 638 -15.67 10.95 7.25
C LEU A 638 -14.39 11.57 7.80
N ALA A 639 -13.64 12.29 6.97
CA ALA A 639 -12.55 13.10 7.46
C ALA A 639 -13.06 14.32 8.27
N GLY A 640 -12.21 14.85 9.15
CA GLY A 640 -12.49 16.06 9.93
C GLY A 640 -12.59 17.29 9.05
N GLY A 641 -13.53 18.18 9.38
CA GLY A 641 -13.68 19.48 8.74
C GLY A 641 -12.50 20.41 9.05
N GLY A 642 -12.10 21.22 8.06
CA GLY A 642 -11.07 22.24 8.25
C GLY A 642 -11.57 23.43 9.06
N GLY A 643 -10.67 24.08 9.78
CA GLY A 643 -10.94 25.32 10.49
C GLY A 643 -11.24 26.47 9.52
N ARG A 644 -12.02 27.46 9.99
CA ARG A 644 -12.35 28.64 9.19
C ARG A 644 -11.16 29.61 9.14
N THR A 645 -10.88 30.06 7.92
CA THR A 645 -9.90 31.11 7.62
C THR A 645 -10.45 32.47 8.03
N ALA A 646 -9.58 33.30 8.57
CA ALA A 646 -9.84 34.71 8.81
C ALA A 646 -8.89 35.53 7.93
N THR A 647 -7.90 36.23 8.51
CA THR A 647 -6.74 36.73 7.74
C THR A 647 -5.63 35.67 7.61
N ARG A 648 -5.71 34.58 8.37
CA ARG A 648 -4.77 33.44 8.37
C ARG A 648 -5.50 32.16 7.99
N THR A 649 -4.80 31.24 7.33
CA THR A 649 -5.32 29.93 6.93
C THR A 649 -5.66 29.08 8.16
N GLY A 650 -6.88 28.56 8.21
CA GLY A 650 -7.33 27.64 9.26
C GLY A 650 -6.61 26.29 9.24
N GLY A 651 -6.68 25.57 10.35
CA GLY A 651 -6.08 24.23 10.44
C GLY A 651 -6.80 23.21 9.57
N THR A 652 -6.07 22.27 8.98
CA THR A 652 -6.62 21.10 8.27
C THR A 652 -7.23 20.12 9.27
N GLY A 653 -8.38 19.53 8.95
CA GLY A 653 -8.97 18.48 9.80
C GLY A 653 -8.19 17.17 9.77
N GLY A 654 -8.45 16.29 10.73
CA GLY A 654 -7.85 14.95 10.79
C GLY A 654 -8.39 14.02 9.70
N GLY A 655 -7.61 12.99 9.35
CA GLY A 655 -7.95 12.02 8.30
C GLY A 655 -9.09 11.07 8.64
N SER A 656 -9.37 10.16 7.71
CA SER A 656 -10.24 9.01 7.96
C SER A 656 -9.44 7.71 7.79
N LEU A 657 -9.32 6.93 8.87
CA LEU A 657 -8.51 5.70 8.95
C LEU A 657 -9.38 4.52 9.38
N LEU A 658 -9.34 3.43 8.63
CA LEU A 658 -9.81 2.11 9.00
C LEU A 658 -8.62 1.21 9.33
N LEU A 659 -8.58 0.67 10.55
CA LEU A 659 -7.76 -0.48 10.93
C LEU A 659 -8.60 -1.75 10.84
N LEU A 660 -8.27 -2.65 9.90
CA LEU A 660 -8.98 -3.90 9.71
C LEU A 660 -8.06 -5.10 9.96
N CYS A 661 -8.37 -5.89 10.99
CA CYS A 661 -7.68 -7.14 11.32
C CYS A 661 -8.66 -8.20 11.86
N ASN A 662 -9.57 -8.65 10.99
CA ASN A 662 -10.66 -9.56 11.35
C ASN A 662 -10.85 -10.69 10.31
N SER A 663 -9.73 -11.23 9.79
CA SER A 663 -9.81 -12.29 8.78
C SER A 663 -10.13 -13.65 9.40
N THR A 664 -9.66 -13.91 10.62
CA THR A 664 -9.84 -15.17 11.36
C THR A 664 -10.14 -14.85 12.83
N PRO A 665 -10.81 -15.71 13.61
CA PRO A 665 -11.01 -15.49 15.05
C PRO A 665 -9.71 -15.32 15.87
N SER A 666 -8.56 -15.70 15.29
CA SER A 666 -7.22 -15.51 15.84
C SER A 666 -6.53 -14.21 15.41
N SER A 667 -7.09 -13.44 14.47
CA SER A 667 -6.50 -12.19 14.00
C SER A 667 -6.33 -11.19 15.16
N VAL A 668 -5.13 -10.61 15.30
CA VAL A 668 -4.77 -9.76 16.43
C VAL A 668 -4.41 -8.34 15.97
N LEU A 669 -5.08 -7.36 16.55
CA LEU A 669 -4.69 -5.96 16.52
C LEU A 669 -4.08 -5.58 17.88
N ASP A 670 -2.78 -5.31 17.91
CA ASP A 670 -2.02 -4.97 19.11
C ASP A 670 -1.44 -3.55 19.01
N VAL A 671 -1.96 -2.62 19.81
CA VAL A 671 -1.58 -1.20 19.75
C VAL A 671 -0.97 -0.75 21.08
N ASN A 672 0.35 -0.72 21.15
CA ASN A 672 1.16 -0.23 22.27
C ASN A 672 1.77 1.16 22.02
N GLY A 673 1.83 1.59 20.76
CA GLY A 673 2.25 2.93 20.34
C GLY A 673 1.09 3.91 20.15
N THR A 674 1.23 4.86 19.22
CA THR A 674 0.22 5.88 18.93
C THR A 674 -0.42 5.64 17.55
N VAL A 675 -1.75 5.67 17.51
CA VAL A 675 -2.53 5.81 16.27
C VAL A 675 -3.36 7.09 16.37
N SER A 676 -3.15 8.06 15.49
CA SER A 676 -3.80 9.37 15.58
C SER A 676 -4.41 9.81 14.25
N VAL A 677 -5.56 10.48 14.32
CA VAL A 677 -6.22 11.19 13.20
C VAL A 677 -6.65 12.58 13.66
N ASP A 678 -5.72 13.31 14.25
CA ASP A 678 -5.95 14.58 14.92
C ASP A 678 -6.02 15.76 13.92
N GLY A 679 -6.77 16.79 14.28
CA GLY A 679 -6.86 18.03 13.54
C GLY A 679 -5.65 18.94 13.77
N GLN A 680 -5.25 19.67 12.74
CA GLN A 680 -4.19 20.66 12.82
C GLN A 680 -4.62 21.87 13.64
N SER A 681 -3.72 22.38 14.49
CA SER A 681 -3.97 23.63 15.22
C SER A 681 -4.17 24.83 14.29
N GLY A 682 -4.98 25.79 14.73
CA GLY A 682 -5.16 27.06 14.06
C GLY A 682 -3.88 27.89 14.06
N THR A 683 -3.81 28.85 13.15
CA THR A 683 -2.66 29.76 13.02
C THR A 683 -2.90 31.07 13.77
N SER A 684 -1.95 31.46 14.65
CA SER A 684 -1.98 32.72 15.39
C SER A 684 -1.74 33.96 14.50
N ALA A 685 -2.25 35.10 14.96
CA ALA A 685 -1.98 36.40 14.36
C ALA A 685 -0.57 36.90 14.73
N THR A 686 0.11 37.57 13.80
CA THR A 686 1.46 38.14 14.03
C THR A 686 1.51 39.68 14.00
N SER A 687 0.41 40.36 13.72
CA SER A 687 0.35 41.84 13.66
C SER A 687 -1.03 42.42 14.00
N VAL A 688 -1.07 43.73 14.28
CA VAL A 688 -2.20 44.54 14.80
C VAL A 688 -3.51 44.48 14.01
N ASN A 689 -3.51 43.96 12.78
CA ASN A 689 -4.70 43.85 11.91
C ASN A 689 -5.00 42.41 11.47
N GLN A 690 -4.34 41.42 12.06
CA GLN A 690 -4.55 40.01 11.73
C GLN A 690 -5.45 39.32 12.76
N GLN A 691 -6.32 38.46 12.24
CA GLN A 691 -7.21 37.60 13.00
C GLN A 691 -6.65 36.17 13.04
N ALA A 692 -6.78 35.54 14.21
CA ALA A 692 -6.45 34.13 14.36
C ALA A 692 -7.41 33.25 13.55
N SER A 693 -6.99 32.04 13.26
CA SER A 693 -7.78 31.07 12.48
C SER A 693 -8.14 29.85 13.31
N GLY A 694 -9.29 29.23 13.04
CA GLY A 694 -9.76 28.09 13.82
C GLY A 694 -8.92 26.83 13.60
N GLY A 695 -8.85 25.97 14.62
CA GLY A 695 -8.25 24.63 14.50
C GLY A 695 -9.10 23.68 13.65
N GLY A 696 -8.48 22.72 12.97
CA GLY A 696 -9.18 21.65 12.26
C GLY A 696 -9.84 20.66 13.22
N ALA A 697 -10.95 20.04 12.84
CA ALA A 697 -11.59 19.00 13.65
C ALA A 697 -10.77 17.72 13.66
N GLY A 698 -10.91 16.91 14.71
CA GLY A 698 -10.45 15.51 14.69
C GLY A 698 -11.15 14.71 13.60
N GLY A 699 -10.48 13.65 13.14
CA GLY A 699 -10.89 12.79 12.04
C GLY A 699 -11.84 11.65 12.43
N SER A 700 -11.80 10.57 11.65
CA SER A 700 -12.52 9.32 11.94
C SER A 700 -11.56 8.15 12.02
N LEU A 701 -11.58 7.43 13.14
CA LEU A 701 -10.82 6.19 13.34
C LEU A 701 -11.79 5.03 13.55
N LEU A 702 -11.83 4.10 12.59
CA LEU A 702 -12.63 2.89 12.67
C LEU A 702 -11.69 1.69 12.88
N VAL A 703 -11.95 0.91 13.93
CA VAL A 703 -11.21 -0.29 14.28
C VAL A 703 -12.14 -1.49 14.15
N VAL A 704 -11.76 -2.46 13.32
CA VAL A 704 -12.49 -3.73 13.16
C VAL A 704 -11.49 -4.86 13.34
N ALA A 705 -11.55 -5.56 14.46
CA ALA A 705 -10.56 -6.59 14.81
C ALA A 705 -11.19 -7.82 15.47
N SER A 706 -10.62 -9.01 15.29
CA SER A 706 -11.08 -10.17 16.07
C SER A 706 -10.65 -10.05 17.53
N ARG A 707 -9.39 -9.69 17.76
CA ARG A 707 -8.83 -9.47 19.10
C ARG A 707 -8.12 -8.13 19.15
N LEU A 708 -8.54 -7.26 20.07
CA LEU A 708 -7.87 -5.99 20.33
C LEU A 708 -7.11 -6.05 21.66
N SER A 709 -5.81 -5.75 21.61
CA SER A 709 -4.94 -5.63 22.79
C SER A 709 -4.06 -4.38 22.72
N GLY A 710 -3.46 -4.05 23.85
CA GLY A 710 -2.38 -3.06 23.92
C GLY A 710 -2.59 -1.99 24.99
N THR A 711 -1.53 -1.21 25.21
CA THR A 711 -1.45 -0.15 26.22
C THR A 711 -1.27 1.25 25.62
N GLY A 712 -1.37 1.37 24.30
CA GLY A 712 -1.04 2.57 23.54
C GLY A 712 -2.10 3.67 23.58
N VAL A 713 -2.02 4.57 22.61
CA VAL A 713 -2.93 5.71 22.44
C VAL A 713 -3.63 5.63 21.10
N MET A 714 -4.95 5.76 21.08
CA MET A 714 -5.74 6.01 19.87
C MET A 714 -6.45 7.36 19.98
N SER A 715 -6.17 8.30 19.07
CA SER A 715 -6.70 9.67 19.16
C SER A 715 -7.37 10.16 17.87
N ALA A 716 -8.38 11.01 18.06
CA ALA A 716 -9.05 11.78 17.01
C ALA A 716 -9.38 13.18 17.55
N ASP A 717 -8.37 13.87 18.05
CA ASP A 717 -8.51 15.14 18.73
C ASP A 717 -8.66 16.32 17.76
N GLY A 718 -9.37 17.36 18.18
CA GLY A 718 -9.40 18.62 17.46
C GLY A 718 -8.10 19.41 17.61
N GLY A 719 -7.75 20.18 16.59
CA GLY A 719 -6.63 21.11 16.63
C GLY A 719 -6.90 22.29 17.55
N ASN A 720 -5.84 22.82 18.17
CA ASN A 720 -5.95 23.93 19.11
C ASN A 720 -6.48 25.22 18.46
N GLY A 721 -7.14 26.06 19.25
CA GLY A 721 -7.41 27.44 18.88
C GLY A 721 -6.12 28.28 18.89
N ALA A 722 -6.19 29.51 18.39
CA ALA A 722 -5.02 30.35 18.22
C ALA A 722 -5.25 31.78 18.74
N ASN A 723 -4.16 32.42 19.13
CA ASN A 723 -4.14 33.77 19.70
C ASN A 723 -4.36 34.84 18.63
N GLY A 724 -5.34 35.72 18.83
CA GLY A 724 -5.62 36.87 17.99
C GLY A 724 -5.17 38.19 18.62
N TYR A 725 -4.96 39.23 17.80
CA TYR A 725 -4.71 40.56 18.33
C TYR A 725 -6.01 41.16 18.90
N SER A 726 -5.98 41.81 20.07
CA SER A 726 -7.11 42.59 20.63
C SER A 726 -8.49 41.88 20.61
N SER A 727 -8.60 40.68 21.19
CA SER A 727 -9.82 39.85 21.33
C SER A 727 -10.32 39.11 20.07
N TYR A 728 -9.54 39.08 18.99
CA TYR A 728 -9.85 38.30 17.78
C TYR A 728 -9.35 36.84 17.83
N ASP A 729 -9.47 36.19 18.98
CA ASP A 729 -9.09 34.78 19.19
C ASP A 729 -9.96 33.83 18.36
N SER A 730 -9.47 32.61 18.12
CA SER A 730 -10.19 31.59 17.36
C SER A 730 -10.59 30.40 18.24
N ARG A 731 -11.69 29.72 17.85
CA ARG A 731 -12.12 28.49 18.53
C ARG A 731 -11.22 27.31 18.13
N PRO A 732 -10.96 26.36 19.05
CA PRO A 732 -10.37 25.08 18.70
C PRO A 732 -11.28 24.27 17.80
N GLY A 733 -10.74 23.26 17.11
CA GLY A 733 -11.53 22.25 16.41
C GLY A 733 -12.23 21.31 17.38
N SER A 734 -13.38 20.77 16.98
CA SER A 734 -14.10 19.74 17.73
C SER A 734 -13.35 18.40 17.70
N GLY A 735 -13.63 17.53 18.67
CA GLY A 735 -13.21 16.13 18.59
C GLY A 735 -13.84 15.37 17.41
N GLY A 736 -13.14 14.33 16.96
CA GLY A 736 -13.53 13.44 15.88
C GLY A 736 -14.45 12.31 16.33
N ARG A 737 -14.40 11.18 15.62
CA ARG A 737 -15.16 9.96 15.96
C ARG A 737 -14.26 8.75 15.93
N ILE A 738 -14.31 7.96 16.99
CA ILE A 738 -13.59 6.68 17.07
C ILE A 738 -14.63 5.58 17.29
N ALA A 739 -14.53 4.47 16.56
CA ALA A 739 -15.35 3.29 16.80
C ALA A 739 -14.51 2.02 16.74
N ALA A 740 -14.73 1.09 17.67
CA ALA A 740 -14.07 -0.20 17.71
C ALA A 740 -15.10 -1.34 17.76
N HIS A 741 -15.10 -2.18 16.72
CA HIS A 741 -15.90 -3.40 16.60
C HIS A 741 -14.98 -4.60 16.77
N VAL A 742 -15.09 -5.29 17.90
CA VAL A 742 -14.14 -6.35 18.25
C VAL A 742 -14.83 -7.60 18.79
N LEU A 743 -14.33 -8.80 18.49
CA LEU A 743 -14.90 -10.04 19.07
C LEU A 743 -14.49 -10.19 20.54
N SER A 744 -13.25 -9.85 20.85
CA SER A 744 -12.72 -9.84 22.23
C SER A 744 -11.71 -8.71 22.41
N SER A 745 -11.60 -8.19 23.62
CA SER A 745 -10.69 -7.10 23.97
C SER A 745 -10.00 -7.34 25.30
N SER A 746 -8.68 -7.14 25.32
CA SER A 746 -7.86 -7.00 26.53
C SER A 746 -7.16 -5.63 26.56
N TRP A 747 -7.76 -4.65 25.88
CA TRP A 747 -7.24 -3.29 25.78
C TRP A 747 -7.15 -2.60 27.15
N SER A 748 -6.01 -1.95 27.42
CA SER A 748 -5.80 -1.15 28.63
C SER A 748 -5.11 0.20 28.35
N GLY A 749 -5.03 0.62 27.08
CA GLY A 749 -4.51 1.93 26.67
C GLY A 749 -5.57 3.04 26.73
N SER A 750 -5.22 4.23 26.24
CA SER A 750 -6.13 5.38 26.19
C SER A 750 -6.73 5.59 24.80
N ILE A 751 -8.05 5.75 24.73
CA ILE A 751 -8.75 6.17 23.50
C ILE A 751 -9.49 7.48 23.78
N HIS A 752 -9.24 8.52 22.98
CA HIS A 752 -9.88 9.82 23.19
C HIS A 752 -10.14 10.58 21.88
N ALA A 753 -11.19 11.41 21.90
CA ALA A 753 -11.55 12.31 20.81
C ALA A 753 -11.84 13.69 21.40
N CYS A 754 -10.84 14.34 21.97
CA CYS A 754 -10.98 15.60 22.69
C CYS A 754 -11.21 16.78 21.74
N ALA A 755 -11.87 17.85 22.20
CA ALA A 755 -11.79 19.16 21.54
C ALA A 755 -10.37 19.72 21.66
N GLY A 756 -9.88 20.49 20.68
CA GLY A 756 -8.57 21.16 20.80
C GLY A 756 -8.51 22.13 21.98
N ASN A 757 -7.29 22.51 22.41
CA ASN A 757 -7.13 23.45 23.52
C ASN A 757 -7.74 24.82 23.18
N PRO A 758 -8.55 25.40 24.07
CA PRO A 758 -9.14 26.71 23.87
C PRO A 758 -8.09 27.82 24.00
N TYR A 759 -8.35 28.95 23.35
CA TYR A 759 -7.66 30.21 23.62
C TYR A 759 -8.71 31.24 24.10
N GLY A 760 -8.49 31.84 25.28
CA GLY A 760 -9.51 32.65 25.94
C GLY A 760 -10.71 31.82 26.45
N SER A 761 -11.93 32.36 26.34
CA SER A 761 -13.19 31.69 26.73
C SER A 761 -13.80 30.81 25.64
N TYR A 762 -13.12 30.67 24.50
CA TYR A 762 -13.62 29.98 23.31
C TYR A 762 -13.26 28.49 23.35
N SER A 763 -14.22 27.64 23.70
CA SER A 763 -14.08 26.18 23.64
C SER A 763 -14.97 25.55 22.56
N ASN A 764 -14.73 24.28 22.23
CA ASN A 764 -15.51 23.50 21.28
C ASN A 764 -15.96 22.19 21.96
N ALA A 765 -16.63 21.30 21.24
CA ALA A 765 -17.17 20.06 21.76
C ALA A 765 -16.20 18.88 21.63
N PRO A 766 -16.26 17.91 22.57
CA PRO A 766 -15.60 16.63 22.40
C PRO A 766 -16.26 15.81 21.29
N GLY A 767 -15.58 14.74 20.90
CA GLY A 767 -16.04 13.73 19.96
C GLY A 767 -16.69 12.53 20.67
N THR A 768 -16.84 11.43 19.93
CA THR A 768 -17.42 10.18 20.44
C THR A 768 -16.46 9.01 20.28
N VAL A 769 -16.38 8.15 21.29
CA VAL A 769 -15.69 6.84 21.21
C VAL A 769 -16.71 5.72 21.40
N TYR A 770 -16.94 4.91 20.38
CA TYR A 770 -17.84 3.75 20.40
C TYR A 770 -17.07 2.44 20.54
N PHE A 771 -17.56 1.53 21.36
CA PHE A 771 -17.06 0.17 21.49
C PHE A 771 -18.20 -0.83 21.37
N CYS A 772 -18.08 -1.76 20.44
CA CYS A 772 -18.86 -2.99 20.40
C CYS A 772 -17.93 -4.17 20.62
N THR A 773 -18.16 -4.93 21.69
CA THR A 773 -17.45 -6.19 21.97
C THR A 773 -18.42 -7.38 21.87
N GLY A 774 -18.07 -8.43 21.12
CA GLY A 774 -18.86 -9.66 21.02
C GLY A 774 -19.14 -10.13 19.58
N THR A 775 -19.85 -11.25 19.47
CA THR A 775 -20.12 -11.98 18.21
C THR A 775 -21.01 -11.22 17.22
N GLN A 776 -21.87 -10.31 17.71
CA GLN A 776 -22.81 -9.55 16.88
C GLN A 776 -22.30 -8.16 16.44
N CYS A 777 -21.04 -7.83 16.72
CA CYS A 777 -20.44 -6.54 16.35
C CYS A 777 -20.06 -6.43 14.86
N GLY A 778 -20.18 -7.50 14.07
CA GLY A 778 -19.72 -7.56 12.67
C GLY A 778 -20.79 -7.58 11.57
N GLY A 779 -22.09 -7.53 11.91
CA GLY A 779 -23.18 -7.70 10.94
C GLY A 779 -23.63 -6.40 10.25
N ALA A 780 -23.72 -6.41 8.92
CA ALA A 780 -24.38 -5.35 8.14
C ALA A 780 -25.93 -5.38 8.27
N SER A 781 -26.49 -6.34 9.01
CA SER A 781 -27.93 -6.40 9.28
C SER A 781 -28.30 -5.41 10.39
N ARG A 782 -28.70 -4.22 9.95
CA ARG A 782 -29.08 -3.06 10.77
C ARG A 782 -30.49 -3.17 11.38
N SER A 783 -31.14 -4.34 11.37
CA SER A 783 -32.58 -4.47 11.70
C SER A 783 -32.95 -5.33 12.91
N ALA A 784 -32.01 -5.98 13.61
CA ALA A 784 -32.36 -6.90 14.69
C ALA A 784 -32.04 -6.34 16.08
N MET A 785 -33.00 -5.61 16.64
CA MET A 785 -33.16 -5.52 18.09
C MET A 785 -34.51 -6.09 18.54
N GLY A 786 -35.03 -7.03 17.75
CA GLY A 786 -36.21 -7.83 18.06
C GLY A 786 -35.83 -9.25 18.44
N ASN A 787 -34.95 -9.41 19.43
CA ASN A 787 -34.86 -10.56 20.35
C ASN A 787 -33.50 -10.50 21.05
N ALA A 788 -33.49 -9.97 22.28
CA ALA A 788 -32.39 -10.16 23.20
C ALA A 788 -32.29 -11.66 23.54
N THR A 789 -31.37 -12.37 22.89
CA THR A 789 -30.94 -13.71 23.33
C THR A 789 -29.43 -13.87 23.42
N ASP A 790 -28.60 -12.94 22.93
CA ASP A 790 -27.14 -13.06 23.08
C ASP A 790 -26.59 -12.11 24.15
N ALA A 791 -26.42 -12.64 25.37
CA ALA A 791 -25.84 -11.95 26.52
C ALA A 791 -24.33 -11.61 26.35
N SER A 792 -23.71 -11.96 25.20
CA SER A 792 -22.28 -11.79 24.97
C SER A 792 -21.88 -10.47 24.28
N THR A 793 -22.81 -9.76 23.63
CA THR A 793 -22.50 -8.49 22.94
C THR A 793 -22.70 -7.29 23.87
N ARG A 794 -21.71 -6.39 23.94
CA ARG A 794 -21.78 -5.13 24.72
C ARG A 794 -21.44 -3.92 23.86
N ARG A 795 -22.33 -2.93 23.86
CA ARG A 795 -22.23 -1.64 23.16
C ARG A 795 -22.06 -0.50 24.17
N ARG A 796 -20.94 0.20 24.08
CA ARG A 796 -20.60 1.33 24.96
C ARG A 796 -20.22 2.55 24.15
N VAL A 797 -20.77 3.71 24.49
CA VAL A 797 -20.27 5.01 24.01
C VAL A 797 -19.59 5.74 25.15
N VAL A 798 -18.43 6.33 24.88
CA VAL A 798 -17.70 7.20 25.81
C VAL A 798 -17.61 8.59 25.19
N VAL A 799 -17.95 9.60 25.99
CA VAL A 799 -17.72 11.01 25.67
C VAL A 799 -16.84 11.60 26.77
N ASP A 800 -15.64 11.98 26.38
CA ASP A 800 -14.60 12.48 27.28
C ASP A 800 -14.11 13.85 26.77
N ALA A 801 -14.18 14.88 27.61
CA ALA A 801 -13.68 16.22 27.28
C ALA A 801 -12.24 16.46 27.73
N CYS A 802 -11.57 15.44 28.24
CA CYS A 802 -10.16 15.39 28.60
C CYS A 802 -9.79 16.44 29.66
N GLY A 803 -10.74 16.70 30.57
CA GLY A 803 -10.64 17.69 31.64
C GLY A 803 -10.85 19.13 31.16
N ARG A 804 -11.13 19.34 29.87
CA ARG A 804 -11.33 20.66 29.28
C ARG A 804 -12.76 21.13 29.50
N THR A 805 -12.93 22.42 29.74
CA THR A 805 -14.27 23.03 29.71
C THR A 805 -14.74 23.13 28.27
N VAL A 806 -15.95 22.66 27.99
CA VAL A 806 -16.53 22.63 26.65
C VAL A 806 -17.83 23.45 26.62
N SER A 807 -18.05 24.16 25.51
CA SER A 807 -19.23 25.02 25.32
C SER A 807 -20.37 24.30 24.61
N TRP A 808 -20.09 23.13 24.03
CA TRP A 808 -20.98 22.39 23.14
C TRP A 808 -20.84 20.87 23.40
N SER A 809 -21.72 20.08 22.79
CA SER A 809 -21.87 18.65 23.05
C SER A 809 -21.37 17.76 21.89
N ALA A 810 -20.94 16.55 22.24
CA ALA A 810 -20.79 15.45 21.30
C ALA A 810 -22.17 14.89 20.95
N ALA A 811 -22.41 14.59 19.67
CA ALA A 811 -23.69 14.04 19.24
C ALA A 811 -23.64 12.51 19.12
N ILE A 812 -24.53 11.86 19.88
CA ILE A 812 -24.87 10.44 19.75
C ILE A 812 -25.98 10.31 18.71
N GLY A 813 -25.81 9.38 17.76
CA GLY A 813 -26.71 9.22 16.62
C GLY A 813 -26.32 10.07 15.40
N ASP A 814 -26.67 9.60 14.21
CA ASP A 814 -26.41 10.26 12.93
C ASP A 814 -27.64 11.01 12.36
N GLY A 815 -28.78 10.88 13.05
CA GLY A 815 -30.09 11.43 12.71
C GLY A 815 -30.81 10.66 11.60
N SER A 816 -30.36 9.45 11.25
CA SER A 816 -30.99 8.58 10.25
C SER A 816 -31.95 7.55 10.85
N ARG A 817 -31.86 7.26 12.15
CA ARG A 817 -32.63 6.22 12.83
C ARG A 817 -33.61 6.81 13.87
N PRO A 818 -34.80 6.21 14.03
CA PRO A 818 -35.77 6.61 15.05
C PRO A 818 -35.40 6.11 16.46
N ALA A 819 -34.57 5.07 16.57
CA ALA A 819 -34.14 4.52 17.85
C ALA A 819 -32.68 4.04 17.80
N GLU A 820 -31.92 4.39 18.84
CA GLU A 820 -30.57 3.92 19.15
C GLU A 820 -30.64 3.01 20.39
N ALA A 821 -29.82 1.96 20.48
CA ALA A 821 -29.66 1.25 21.75
C ALA A 821 -28.23 0.93 22.12
N LEU A 822 -27.93 1.19 23.38
CA LEU A 822 -26.61 1.07 23.98
C LEU A 822 -26.74 0.34 25.32
N ASP A 823 -25.76 -0.48 25.66
CA ASP A 823 -25.70 -1.05 27.01
C ASP A 823 -25.22 0.02 28.00
N VAL A 824 -24.24 0.83 27.58
CA VAL A 824 -23.59 1.85 28.42
C VAL A 824 -23.36 3.15 27.67
N VAL A 825 -23.69 4.29 28.28
CA VAL A 825 -23.21 5.62 27.89
C VAL A 825 -22.34 6.18 29.01
N GLU A 826 -21.07 6.45 28.75
CA GLU A 826 -20.12 6.95 29.74
C GLU A 826 -19.73 8.41 29.47
N LEU A 827 -19.88 9.25 30.48
CA LEU A 827 -19.59 10.69 30.44
C LEU A 827 -18.52 10.99 31.50
N SER A 828 -17.27 11.14 31.05
CA SER A 828 -16.09 11.34 31.92
C SER A 828 -15.41 12.68 31.63
N ASN A 829 -14.66 13.18 32.61
CA ASN A 829 -13.73 14.31 32.46
C ASN A 829 -14.34 15.54 31.76
N ARG A 830 -15.55 15.94 32.16
CA ARG A 830 -16.37 17.04 31.61
C ARG A 830 -16.99 16.79 30.24
N GLY A 831 -17.12 15.53 29.85
CA GLY A 831 -17.79 15.11 28.63
C GLY A 831 -19.25 15.58 28.61
N VAL A 832 -19.64 16.30 27.55
CA VAL A 832 -21.02 16.75 27.34
C VAL A 832 -21.57 16.05 26.11
N ALA A 833 -22.67 15.31 26.26
CA ALA A 833 -23.31 14.57 25.17
C ALA A 833 -24.74 15.04 24.91
N THR A 834 -25.21 14.85 23.68
CA THR A 834 -26.60 15.06 23.29
C THR A 834 -27.03 14.01 22.28
N LEU A 835 -28.34 13.78 22.16
CA LEU A 835 -28.89 12.99 21.06
C LEU A 835 -29.08 13.86 19.82
N ARG A 836 -28.76 13.32 18.65
CA ARG A 836 -29.06 13.98 17.39
C ARG A 836 -30.53 13.76 17.01
N PRO A 837 -31.33 14.84 16.85
CA PRO A 837 -32.67 14.71 16.30
C PRO A 837 -32.64 14.16 14.87
N THR A 838 -33.70 13.48 14.48
CA THR A 838 -33.89 12.95 13.12
C THR A 838 -33.74 14.05 12.05
N ARG A 839 -33.20 13.67 10.89
CA ARG A 839 -33.10 14.58 9.73
C ARG A 839 -34.42 14.75 8.99
N ASP A 840 -35.38 13.83 9.18
CA ASP A 840 -36.69 13.83 8.53
C ASP A 840 -37.80 13.80 9.59
N ALA A 841 -38.03 14.95 10.22
CA ALA A 841 -39.04 15.15 11.27
C ALA A 841 -40.48 14.85 10.80
N ALA A 842 -40.72 14.78 9.48
CA ALA A 842 -42.03 14.43 8.92
C ALA A 842 -42.30 12.91 8.96
N LYS A 843 -41.26 12.07 8.97
CA LYS A 843 -41.39 10.60 9.01
C LYS A 843 -41.11 9.99 10.38
N VAL A 844 -40.21 10.63 11.13
CA VAL A 844 -39.81 10.19 12.47
C VAL A 844 -39.94 11.42 13.37
N PRO A 845 -40.99 11.57 14.17
CA PRO A 845 -41.21 12.79 14.94
C PRO A 845 -40.24 12.95 16.12
N SER A 846 -39.62 11.86 16.60
CA SER A 846 -38.63 11.90 17.68
C SER A 846 -37.56 10.81 17.55
N THR A 847 -36.34 11.10 18.02
CA THR A 847 -35.24 10.11 18.12
C THR A 847 -35.16 9.57 19.54
N GLN A 848 -35.23 8.25 19.70
CA GLN A 848 -35.15 7.59 21.01
C GLN A 848 -33.77 6.97 21.28
N LEU A 849 -33.17 7.18 22.45
CA LEU A 849 -32.03 6.40 22.94
C LEU A 849 -32.49 5.44 24.03
N ARG A 850 -32.31 4.15 23.82
CA ARG A 850 -32.52 3.11 24.83
C ARG A 850 -31.18 2.75 25.44
N VAL A 851 -31.02 2.93 26.73
CA VAL A 851 -29.74 2.70 27.41
C VAL A 851 -29.90 1.79 28.62
N GLY A 852 -29.01 0.80 28.74
CA GLY A 852 -28.93 -0.06 29.93
C GLY A 852 -28.56 0.74 31.17
N SER A 853 -27.42 1.44 31.12
CA SER A 853 -26.98 2.37 32.15
C SER A 853 -26.21 3.56 31.56
N ILE A 854 -26.30 4.70 32.24
CA ILE A 854 -25.39 5.84 32.03
C ILE A 854 -24.31 5.71 33.11
N LEU A 855 -23.03 5.96 32.79
CA LEU A 855 -21.81 5.88 33.63
C LEU A 855 -21.03 7.22 33.58
N GLY A 856 -20.13 7.49 34.54
CA GLY A 856 -19.38 8.75 34.60
C GLY A 856 -18.60 8.99 35.90
N ASP A 857 -17.97 10.17 36.01
CA ASP A 857 -17.10 10.59 37.14
C ASP A 857 -17.61 11.80 37.94
N ASN A 858 -18.89 12.19 37.74
CA ASN A 858 -19.56 13.38 38.27
C ASN A 858 -19.12 14.71 37.64
N THR A 859 -18.44 14.68 36.50
CA THR A 859 -18.02 15.91 35.82
C THR A 859 -18.69 16.12 34.46
N GLY A 860 -19.23 15.05 33.85
CA GLY A 860 -19.91 15.11 32.56
C GLY A 860 -21.40 15.46 32.62
N SER A 861 -22.00 15.76 31.47
CA SER A 861 -23.43 16.04 31.37
C SER A 861 -24.11 15.48 30.11
N LEU A 862 -25.38 15.11 30.24
CA LEU A 862 -26.24 14.66 29.13
C LEU A 862 -27.37 15.67 28.90
N SER A 863 -27.46 16.22 27.69
CA SER A 863 -28.56 17.09 27.27
C SER A 863 -29.55 16.36 26.37
N ILE A 864 -30.80 16.28 26.83
CA ILE A 864 -31.95 15.74 26.11
C ILE A 864 -32.70 16.93 25.49
N GLU A 865 -32.65 17.01 24.17
CA GLU A 865 -33.13 18.15 23.39
C GLU A 865 -34.58 17.90 22.90
N PRO A 866 -35.29 18.92 22.39
CA PRO A 866 -36.64 18.73 21.84
C PRO A 866 -36.65 17.68 20.72
N ALA A 867 -37.74 16.91 20.62
CA ALA A 867 -37.87 15.79 19.67
C ALA A 867 -36.83 14.66 19.87
N THR A 868 -36.31 14.51 21.10
CA THR A 868 -35.50 13.36 21.50
C THR A 868 -36.03 12.76 22.80
N SER A 869 -35.95 11.43 22.92
CA SER A 869 -36.35 10.71 24.13
C SER A 869 -35.23 9.79 24.62
N VAL A 870 -35.03 9.69 25.93
CA VAL A 870 -34.08 8.74 26.54
C VAL A 870 -34.84 7.77 27.42
N VAL A 871 -34.65 6.47 27.20
CA VAL A 871 -35.25 5.38 27.96
C VAL A 871 -34.15 4.63 28.70
N VAL A 872 -34.16 4.71 30.03
CA VAL A 872 -33.21 4.01 30.89
C VAL A 872 -33.81 2.68 31.33
N LEU A 873 -33.15 1.57 31.00
CA LEU A 873 -33.68 0.23 31.24
C LEU A 873 -33.29 -0.34 32.62
N GLY A 874 -32.10 -0.01 33.15
CA GLY A 874 -31.61 -0.47 34.46
C GLY A 874 -30.82 -1.79 34.44
N THR A 875 -30.05 -2.07 35.50
CA THR A 875 -29.14 -3.23 35.58
C THR A 875 -29.90 -4.49 36.03
N GLY A 876 -30.64 -5.09 35.10
CA GLY A 876 -31.37 -6.34 35.33
C GLY A 876 -32.81 -6.36 34.81
N SER A 877 -33.22 -5.39 34.01
CA SER A 877 -34.50 -5.47 33.29
C SER A 877 -34.37 -6.43 32.10
N GLY A 878 -35.17 -7.50 32.15
CA GLY A 878 -35.46 -8.34 31.00
C GLY A 878 -36.90 -8.10 30.56
N TRP A 879 -37.15 -8.17 29.26
CA TRP A 879 -38.49 -8.42 28.75
C TRP A 879 -38.95 -9.76 29.32
N ALA A 880 -40.11 -9.83 29.98
CA ALA A 880 -40.68 -11.11 30.40
C ALA A 880 -41.45 -11.70 29.21
N PRO A 881 -40.89 -12.67 28.45
CA PRO A 881 -41.62 -13.27 27.35
C PRO A 881 -42.77 -14.09 27.97
N GLY A 882 -44.02 -13.78 27.63
CA GLY A 882 -45.19 -14.55 28.05
C GLY A 882 -45.92 -14.10 29.34
N LYS A 883 -45.66 -12.91 29.90
CA LYS A 883 -46.51 -12.32 30.96
C LYS A 883 -47.25 -11.09 30.47
N SER A 884 -48.36 -11.34 29.79
CA SER A 884 -49.37 -10.36 29.41
C SER A 884 -50.58 -10.53 30.33
N GLU A 885 -50.97 -9.46 31.04
CA GLU A 885 -52.01 -9.52 32.09
C GLU A 885 -53.31 -8.90 31.56
N ALA A 886 -54.40 -9.64 31.70
CA ALA A 886 -55.68 -9.37 31.07
C ALA A 886 -56.63 -8.65 32.07
N VAL A 887 -56.85 -7.35 31.94
CA VAL A 887 -57.67 -6.54 32.85
C VAL A 887 -59.11 -6.45 32.33
N ILE A 888 -60.10 -6.86 33.11
CA ILE A 888 -61.52 -6.66 32.76
C ILE A 888 -62.00 -5.35 33.37
N ARG A 889 -62.43 -4.40 32.54
CA ARG A 889 -63.10 -3.19 33.01
C ARG A 889 -64.60 -3.30 32.72
N TYR A 890 -65.39 -2.84 33.67
CA TYR A 890 -66.84 -2.76 33.56
C TYR A 890 -67.19 -1.32 33.23
N THR A 891 -67.98 -1.13 32.18
CA THR A 891 -68.59 0.17 31.88
C THR A 891 -69.96 0.27 32.54
N ASP A 892 -70.47 1.48 32.73
CA ASP A 892 -71.77 1.79 33.37
C ASP A 892 -73.00 1.11 32.70
N ALA A 893 -72.81 0.43 31.57
CA ALA A 893 -73.82 -0.34 30.86
C ALA A 893 -73.79 -1.87 31.12
N GLY A 894 -72.90 -2.37 31.98
CA GLY A 894 -72.98 -3.74 32.48
C GLY A 894 -72.36 -4.86 31.63
N GLU A 895 -71.67 -4.57 30.52
CA GLU A 895 -70.86 -5.56 29.78
C GLU A 895 -69.36 -5.39 30.02
N ARG A 896 -68.67 -6.54 30.08
CA ARG A 896 -67.27 -6.72 30.51
C ARG A 896 -66.35 -6.86 29.31
N THR A 897 -65.24 -6.11 29.28
CA THR A 897 -64.22 -6.26 28.22
C THR A 897 -62.82 -6.39 28.81
N LEU A 898 -62.02 -7.30 28.25
CA LEU A 898 -60.72 -7.78 28.75
C LEU A 898 -59.55 -7.18 27.93
N TYR A 899 -58.57 -6.56 28.61
CA TYR A 899 -57.40 -5.87 28.03
C TYR A 899 -56.09 -6.59 28.35
N THR A 900 -55.23 -6.96 27.39
CA THR A 900 -53.94 -7.62 27.70
C THR A 900 -52.75 -6.66 27.66
N VAL A 901 -52.01 -6.52 28.78
CA VAL A 901 -50.87 -5.59 28.95
C VAL A 901 -49.56 -6.37 29.19
N GLN A 902 -48.49 -6.10 28.44
CA GLN A 902 -47.17 -6.71 28.68
C GLN A 902 -46.38 -5.98 29.78
N ARG A 903 -45.87 -6.73 30.77
CA ARG A 903 -45.08 -6.19 31.89
C ARG A 903 -43.59 -6.12 31.57
N VAL A 904 -42.98 -4.96 31.85
CA VAL A 904 -41.53 -4.82 32.03
C VAL A 904 -41.17 -5.32 33.44
N LEU A 905 -40.21 -6.25 33.58
CA LEU A 905 -39.63 -6.55 34.88
C LEU A 905 -38.70 -5.39 35.25
N THR A 906 -39.13 -4.58 36.22
CA THR A 906 -38.40 -3.39 36.65
C THR A 906 -37.19 -3.80 37.50
N GLY A 907 -36.01 -3.71 36.90
CA GLY A 907 -34.74 -3.70 37.62
C GLY A 907 -34.48 -2.32 38.23
N LYS A 908 -33.56 -2.24 39.20
CA LYS A 908 -33.06 -0.97 39.72
C LYS A 908 -32.23 -0.28 38.62
N ALA A 909 -32.53 0.99 38.32
CA ALA A 909 -31.55 1.84 37.63
C ALA A 909 -30.81 2.71 38.64
N GLU A 910 -29.50 2.81 38.46
CA GLU A 910 -28.67 3.75 39.19
C GLU A 910 -28.26 4.85 38.21
N LEU A 911 -28.76 6.08 38.46
CA LEU A 911 -28.29 7.30 37.84
C LEU A 911 -27.33 7.96 38.84
N TYR A 912 -26.10 7.50 38.81
CA TYR A 912 -25.01 8.08 39.58
C TYR A 912 -24.30 9.08 38.62
N PHE A 913 -23.40 9.96 39.06
CA PHE A 913 -22.28 10.51 38.26
C PHE A 913 -22.40 11.37 36.96
N ALA A 914 -23.55 11.82 36.44
CA ALA A 914 -23.57 12.84 35.36
C ALA A 914 -24.71 13.86 35.51
N ASP A 915 -24.42 15.14 35.30
CA ASP A 915 -25.46 16.18 35.25
C ASP A 915 -26.40 15.90 34.07
N MET A 916 -27.70 16.13 34.23
CA MET A 916 -28.66 15.91 33.15
C MET A 916 -29.52 17.14 32.95
N SER A 917 -29.60 17.60 31.71
CA SER A 917 -30.52 18.66 31.28
C SER A 917 -31.56 18.11 30.33
N LEU A 918 -32.83 18.31 30.65
CA LEU A 918 -33.97 17.98 29.82
C LEU A 918 -34.60 19.29 29.34
N ALA A 919 -34.50 19.59 28.05
CA ALA A 919 -35.11 20.77 27.44
C ALA A 919 -36.63 20.60 27.28
N ALA A 920 -37.36 21.71 27.14
CA ALA A 920 -38.80 21.68 26.87
C ALA A 920 -39.11 20.95 25.55
N GLY A 921 -39.97 19.92 25.59
CA GLY A 921 -40.29 19.04 24.45
C GLY A 921 -39.33 17.86 24.25
N GLY A 922 -38.38 17.63 25.17
CA GLY A 922 -37.65 16.37 25.29
C GLY A 922 -38.30 15.46 26.33
N GLU A 923 -38.08 14.14 26.21
CA GLU A 923 -38.71 13.14 27.06
C GLU A 923 -37.67 12.23 27.75
N LEU A 924 -37.86 11.95 29.04
CA LEU A 924 -37.02 11.01 29.81
C LEU A 924 -37.89 9.93 30.46
N HIS A 925 -37.66 8.67 30.10
CA HIS A 925 -38.33 7.51 30.68
C HIS A 925 -37.41 6.76 31.64
N LEU A 926 -37.85 6.64 32.88
CA LEU A 926 -37.12 6.02 33.98
C LEU A 926 -37.84 4.75 34.49
N PRO A 927 -37.11 3.72 34.97
CA PRO A 927 -37.72 2.53 35.53
C PRO A 927 -38.31 2.80 36.91
N ALA A 928 -39.05 1.84 37.48
CA ALA A 928 -39.78 2.02 38.73
C ALA A 928 -38.90 2.39 39.94
N VAL A 929 -37.66 1.91 40.02
CA VAL A 929 -36.74 2.24 41.12
C VAL A 929 -35.50 2.93 40.56
N VAL A 930 -35.30 4.19 40.94
CA VAL A 930 -34.15 5.00 40.54
C VAL A 930 -33.46 5.57 41.76
N SER A 931 -32.14 5.40 41.83
CA SER A 931 -31.30 6.15 42.78
C SER A 931 -30.56 7.26 42.03
N ILE A 932 -30.69 8.48 42.53
CA ILE A 932 -30.08 9.70 41.99
C ILE A 932 -29.11 10.26 43.03
N CYS A 933 -27.82 10.25 42.72
CA CYS A 933 -26.79 10.61 43.68
C CYS A 933 -25.69 11.43 43.01
N ASN A 934 -25.35 12.58 43.60
CA ASN A 934 -24.22 13.42 43.17
C ASN A 934 -24.35 13.98 41.73
N ILE A 935 -25.57 14.37 41.33
CA ILE A 935 -25.86 14.97 40.02
C ILE A 935 -26.74 16.22 40.16
N SER A 936 -26.63 17.14 39.21
CA SER A 936 -27.56 18.25 39.00
C SER A 936 -28.57 17.89 37.90
N LEU A 937 -29.87 18.02 38.20
CA LEU A 937 -30.95 17.79 37.25
C LEU A 937 -31.64 19.12 36.92
N SER A 938 -31.65 19.48 35.63
CA SER A 938 -32.42 20.61 35.11
C SER A 938 -33.52 20.08 34.18
N LEU A 939 -34.78 20.13 34.63
CA LEU A 939 -35.90 19.52 33.93
C LEU A 939 -36.89 20.59 33.46
N LEU A 940 -36.88 20.89 32.17
CA LEU A 940 -37.83 21.77 31.48
C LEU A 940 -38.78 21.00 30.55
N GLY A 941 -38.54 19.71 30.32
CA GLY A 941 -39.38 18.78 29.54
C GLY A 941 -40.04 17.71 30.41
N ASP A 942 -40.53 16.64 29.78
CA ASP A 942 -41.39 15.64 30.41
C ASP A 942 -40.61 14.42 30.91
N VAL A 943 -40.79 14.07 32.18
CA VAL A 943 -40.20 12.88 32.82
C VAL A 943 -41.29 11.87 33.15
N TYR A 944 -41.15 10.66 32.63
CA TYR A 944 -42.09 9.55 32.82
C TYR A 944 -41.49 8.44 33.66
N GLY A 945 -42.24 7.92 34.64
CA GLY A 945 -41.85 6.79 35.50
C GLY A 945 -41.33 7.18 36.90
N ALA A 946 -40.47 6.32 37.47
CA ALA A 946 -39.89 6.38 38.82
C ALA A 946 -40.89 6.34 39.99
N GLU A 947 -41.35 5.13 40.36
CA GLU A 947 -42.19 4.88 41.55
C GLU A 947 -41.45 5.15 42.87
N THR A 948 -40.16 4.80 42.93
CA THR A 948 -39.28 5.02 44.07
C THR A 948 -38.05 5.78 43.63
N LEU A 949 -37.94 7.04 44.08
CA LEU A 949 -36.78 7.88 43.86
C LEU A 949 -35.95 8.02 45.14
N LYS A 950 -34.72 7.53 45.13
CA LYS A 950 -33.77 7.73 46.23
C LYS A 950 -32.78 8.82 45.87
N ILE A 951 -32.89 9.99 46.50
CA ILE A 951 -31.91 11.07 46.36
C ILE A 951 -30.83 10.93 47.44
N CYS A 952 -29.57 10.74 47.05
CA CYS A 952 -28.46 10.85 48.00
C CYS A 952 -28.17 12.32 48.28
N GLN A 953 -28.64 12.88 49.40
CA GLN A 953 -28.35 14.27 49.76
C GLN A 953 -26.85 14.47 50.02
N ASN A 954 -26.19 15.25 49.17
CA ASN A 954 -24.85 15.80 49.40
C ASN A 954 -24.79 17.26 48.91
N ALA A 955 -23.70 17.97 49.21
CA ALA A 955 -23.55 19.40 48.91
C ALA A 955 -23.57 19.78 47.41
N GLN A 956 -23.61 18.80 46.50
CA GLN A 956 -23.65 19.00 45.04
C GLN A 956 -25.01 18.62 44.44
N THR A 957 -25.90 17.98 45.19
CA THR A 957 -27.19 17.52 44.68
C THR A 957 -28.26 18.59 44.90
N SER A 958 -28.50 19.44 43.89
CA SER A 958 -29.69 20.30 43.83
C SER A 958 -30.65 19.76 42.77
N ALA A 959 -31.71 19.10 43.20
CA ALA A 959 -32.80 18.64 42.34
C ALA A 959 -34.08 19.40 42.70
N SER A 960 -34.52 20.32 41.85
CA SER A 960 -35.92 20.78 41.86
C SER A 960 -36.70 19.88 40.90
N LEU A 961 -37.16 18.76 41.42
CA LEU A 961 -37.86 17.77 40.62
C LEU A 961 -39.35 18.16 40.55
N SER A 962 -39.76 18.83 39.48
CA SER A 962 -41.18 18.99 39.15
C SER A 962 -41.62 17.77 38.36
N ILE A 963 -41.88 16.66 39.05
CA ILE A 963 -42.47 15.48 38.39
C ILE A 963 -43.91 15.87 38.03
N THR A 964 -44.20 16.03 36.74
CA THR A 964 -45.57 16.15 36.23
C THR A 964 -46.02 14.76 35.84
N GLY A 965 -47.16 14.33 36.37
CA GLY A 965 -47.67 13.00 36.08
C GLY A 965 -49.09 12.86 36.60
N CYS A 966 -49.74 11.78 36.18
CA CYS A 966 -51.10 11.54 36.60
C CYS A 966 -51.17 11.24 38.11
N LYS A 967 -51.90 12.06 38.88
CA LYS A 967 -52.16 11.80 40.31
C LYS A 967 -53.47 11.06 40.57
N ASP A 968 -54.19 10.67 39.53
CA ASP A 968 -55.36 9.84 39.68
C ASP A 968 -54.95 8.37 39.85
N PRO A 969 -55.21 7.76 41.02
CA PRO A 969 -54.89 6.35 41.28
C PRO A 969 -55.60 5.36 40.34
N GLU A 970 -56.57 5.79 39.53
CA GLU A 970 -57.28 4.97 38.54
C GLU A 970 -56.76 5.08 37.09
N ALA A 971 -55.73 5.89 36.85
CA ALA A 971 -55.07 6.00 35.55
C ALA A 971 -53.91 5.03 35.39
N ASN A 972 -53.68 4.55 34.17
CA ASN A 972 -52.62 3.55 33.89
C ASN A 972 -51.19 4.10 34.06
N ASN A 973 -51.01 5.41 34.11
CA ASN A 973 -49.74 6.08 34.35
C ASN A 973 -49.74 6.90 35.66
N PHE A 974 -50.48 6.41 36.68
CA PHE A 974 -50.50 6.99 38.02
C PHE A 974 -49.09 7.07 38.64
N ASN A 975 -48.70 8.26 39.08
CA ASN A 975 -47.42 8.52 39.71
C ASN A 975 -47.61 9.19 41.08
N VAL A 976 -47.41 8.41 42.14
CA VAL A 976 -47.49 8.89 43.54
C VAL A 976 -46.39 9.91 43.89
N GLY A 977 -45.29 9.93 43.13
CA GLY A 977 -44.19 10.88 43.24
C GLY A 977 -44.39 12.19 42.48
N ALA A 978 -45.49 12.34 41.71
CA ALA A 978 -45.77 13.57 40.97
C ALA A 978 -45.88 14.78 41.92
N VAL A 979 -45.27 15.90 41.58
CA VAL A 979 -45.36 17.17 42.31
C VAL A 979 -46.48 18.02 41.73
N HIS A 980 -46.62 18.05 40.41
CA HIS A 980 -47.71 18.71 39.69
C HIS A 980 -48.68 17.68 39.10
N SER A 981 -49.98 17.83 39.40
CA SER A 981 -51.04 17.00 38.82
C SER A 981 -51.37 17.54 37.44
N ASP A 982 -51.21 16.73 36.40
CA ASP A 982 -51.77 17.03 35.09
C ASP A 982 -52.72 15.90 34.68
N ASN A 983 -54.02 16.15 34.84
CA ASN A 983 -55.05 15.17 34.49
C ASN A 983 -55.21 14.99 32.98
N SER A 984 -54.60 15.83 32.15
CA SER A 984 -54.53 15.60 30.69
C SER A 984 -53.43 14.61 30.30
N THR A 985 -52.43 14.42 31.17
CA THR A 985 -51.46 13.31 31.03
C THR A 985 -52.03 11.99 31.53
N CYS A 986 -53.11 12.01 32.31
CA CYS A 986 -53.78 10.81 32.76
C CYS A 986 -54.41 10.11 31.55
N TYR A 987 -53.82 8.98 31.16
CA TYR A 987 -54.31 8.26 30.01
C TYR A 987 -55.45 7.33 30.41
N TYR A 988 -56.62 7.60 29.83
CA TYR A 988 -57.84 6.80 29.94
C TYR A 988 -58.46 6.47 28.57
N GLY A 989 -57.67 6.16 27.54
CA GLY A 989 -58.18 5.73 26.22
C GLY A 989 -58.52 6.87 25.23
N GLY A 990 -58.19 6.67 23.94
CA GLY A 990 -58.01 7.70 22.91
C GLY A 990 -59.25 8.30 22.19
N VAL A 991 -58.99 9.28 21.30
CA VAL A 991 -59.95 10.15 20.57
C VAL A 991 -60.60 9.44 19.36
N ARG A 992 -61.89 9.71 19.06
CA ARG A 992 -62.70 9.03 18.01
C ARG A 992 -63.08 9.96 16.85
N GLY A 993 -63.04 9.44 15.61
CA GLY A 993 -63.38 10.13 14.35
C GLY A 993 -63.02 9.27 13.13
N CYS A 994 -63.24 9.74 11.89
CA CYS A 994 -62.92 8.92 10.71
C CYS A 994 -61.40 8.79 10.49
N THR A 995 -60.85 7.56 10.56
CA THR A 995 -59.40 7.31 10.44
C THR A 995 -58.93 6.93 9.04
N TYR A 996 -59.83 6.87 8.05
CA TYR A 996 -59.48 6.56 6.67
C TYR A 996 -59.05 7.82 5.91
N ALA A 997 -57.76 7.95 5.61
CA ALA A 997 -57.15 9.13 4.97
C ALA A 997 -57.73 9.49 3.58
N VAL A 998 -58.47 8.56 2.94
CA VAL A 998 -59.12 8.74 1.63
C VAL A 998 -60.58 9.21 1.73
N ALA A 999 -61.15 9.28 2.95
CA ALA A 999 -62.51 9.73 3.20
C ALA A 999 -62.60 11.26 3.29
N ALA A 1000 -63.70 11.84 2.83
CA ALA A 1000 -63.86 13.30 2.76
C ALA A 1000 -63.92 13.99 4.14
N ASN A 1001 -64.18 13.24 5.22
CA ASN A 1001 -64.27 13.71 6.60
C ASN A 1001 -63.21 13.07 7.53
N PHE A 1002 -62.04 12.73 6.98
CA PHE A 1002 -60.88 12.22 7.74
C PHE A 1002 -60.43 13.17 8.85
N ASP A 1003 -60.22 12.63 10.06
CA ASP A 1003 -59.69 13.33 11.23
C ASP A 1003 -58.33 12.74 11.65
N PRO A 1004 -57.23 13.51 11.55
CA PRO A 1004 -55.87 13.02 11.83
C PRO A 1004 -55.56 12.84 13.33
N LEU A 1005 -56.47 13.22 14.25
CA LEU A 1005 -56.33 12.98 15.69
C LEU A 1005 -57.20 11.83 16.19
N ALA A 1006 -57.98 11.20 15.30
CA ALA A 1006 -58.77 10.03 15.63
C ALA A 1006 -57.89 8.78 15.66
N GLU A 1007 -57.83 8.12 16.81
CA GLU A 1007 -57.12 6.85 16.99
C GLU A 1007 -58.06 5.65 16.77
N VAL A 1008 -59.38 5.91 16.72
CA VAL A 1008 -60.44 4.90 16.52
C VAL A 1008 -61.45 5.40 15.48
N ASN A 1009 -61.64 4.61 14.42
CA ASN A 1009 -62.62 4.87 13.36
C ASN A 1009 -64.04 4.66 13.91
N ASP A 1010 -64.87 5.69 13.87
CA ASP A 1010 -66.23 5.65 14.41
C ASP A 1010 -67.29 5.24 13.36
N GLY A 1011 -66.85 4.84 12.16
CA GLY A 1011 -67.74 4.42 11.08
C GLY A 1011 -68.45 5.58 10.38
N SER A 1012 -68.13 6.82 10.72
CA SER A 1012 -68.70 8.01 10.08
C SER A 1012 -68.09 8.34 8.71
N CYS A 1013 -67.16 7.53 8.20
CA CYS A 1013 -66.38 7.82 7.00
C CYS A 1013 -67.22 7.90 5.71
N VAL A 1014 -67.13 9.03 5.01
CA VAL A 1014 -67.79 9.28 3.73
C VAL A 1014 -66.83 8.97 2.58
N LEU A 1015 -67.06 7.86 1.87
CA LEU A 1015 -66.23 7.35 0.76
C LEU A 1015 -66.79 7.75 -0.62
N ALA A 1016 -65.92 7.90 -1.63
CA ALA A 1016 -66.31 8.29 -3.00
C ALA A 1016 -67.02 7.14 -3.76
N SER A 1017 -67.94 7.46 -4.67
CA SER A 1017 -68.77 6.49 -5.39
C SER A 1017 -67.96 5.51 -6.26
N GLY A 1018 -67.94 4.22 -5.89
CA GLY A 1018 -67.29 3.14 -6.63
C GLY A 1018 -66.58 2.05 -5.79
N LEU A 1019 -66.52 2.17 -4.45
CA LEU A 1019 -65.99 1.15 -3.52
C LEU A 1019 -67.14 0.42 -2.79
N GLU A 1020 -67.16 -0.93 -2.81
CA GLU A 1020 -68.16 -1.77 -2.10
C GLU A 1020 -67.50 -2.72 -1.07
N ASN A 1021 -68.27 -3.24 -0.11
CA ASN A 1021 -67.77 -4.14 0.95
C ASN A 1021 -67.70 -5.61 0.46
N GLY A 1022 -66.60 -6.32 0.76
CA GLY A 1022 -66.33 -7.72 0.36
C GLY A 1022 -64.85 -8.09 0.48
N CYS A 1023 -64.50 -9.38 0.42
CA CYS A 1023 -63.15 -9.89 0.71
C CYS A 1023 -62.07 -9.55 -0.35
N PRO A 1024 -61.07 -8.67 -0.11
CA PRO A 1024 -60.12 -8.20 -1.11
C PRO A 1024 -58.83 -9.03 -1.19
N TYR A 1025 -58.78 -10.20 -0.54
CA TYR A 1025 -57.58 -11.00 -0.43
C TYR A 1025 -57.59 -12.21 -1.37
N GLU A 1026 -56.69 -12.22 -2.36
CA GLU A 1026 -56.56 -13.29 -3.36
C GLU A 1026 -56.31 -14.69 -2.78
N ALA A 1027 -55.82 -14.77 -1.53
CA ALA A 1027 -55.55 -16.03 -0.85
C ALA A 1027 -56.82 -16.68 -0.25
N ALA A 1028 -57.92 -15.94 -0.17
CA ALA A 1028 -59.19 -16.45 0.34
C ALA A 1028 -59.94 -17.21 -0.76
N THR A 1029 -60.59 -18.32 -0.42
CA THR A 1029 -61.39 -19.11 -1.38
C THR A 1029 -62.60 -18.35 -1.93
N ASN A 1030 -62.97 -17.21 -1.35
CA ASN A 1030 -64.09 -16.33 -1.75
C ASN A 1030 -63.66 -14.87 -2.06
N TYR A 1031 -62.47 -14.68 -2.63
CA TYR A 1031 -61.93 -13.38 -3.05
C TYR A 1031 -62.83 -12.56 -4.02
N LEU A 1032 -62.93 -11.25 -3.80
CA LEU A 1032 -63.62 -10.22 -4.61
C LEU A 1032 -62.71 -9.00 -4.84
N ALA A 1033 -62.48 -8.63 -6.10
CA ALA A 1033 -61.52 -7.58 -6.44
C ALA A 1033 -62.12 -6.17 -6.31
N SER A 1034 -61.34 -5.24 -5.74
CA SER A 1034 -61.71 -3.82 -5.53
C SER A 1034 -62.84 -3.57 -4.54
N SER A 1035 -62.98 -4.46 -3.56
CA SER A 1035 -63.85 -4.28 -2.40
C SER A 1035 -63.06 -3.91 -1.13
N LEU A 1036 -63.74 -3.42 -0.10
CA LEU A 1036 -63.18 -3.18 1.23
C LEU A 1036 -63.54 -4.37 2.13
N ASP A 1037 -62.54 -4.97 2.78
CA ASP A 1037 -62.75 -6.20 3.57
C ASP A 1037 -63.85 -6.04 4.62
N ASP A 1038 -64.84 -6.92 4.53
CA ASP A 1038 -66.02 -6.95 5.37
C ASP A 1038 -66.02 -8.13 6.36
N GLY A 1039 -64.92 -8.88 6.40
CA GLY A 1039 -64.69 -9.98 7.34
C GLY A 1039 -65.26 -11.32 6.89
N THR A 1040 -65.60 -11.49 5.60
CA THR A 1040 -66.22 -12.70 5.08
C THR A 1040 -65.25 -13.75 4.50
N CYS A 1041 -63.93 -13.56 4.57
CA CYS A 1041 -62.89 -14.39 3.90
C CYS A 1041 -62.66 -15.83 4.47
N GLU A 1042 -62.45 -16.85 3.62
CA GLU A 1042 -62.15 -18.27 3.99
C GLU A 1042 -60.76 -18.81 3.50
N PHE A 1043 -60.03 -19.64 4.28
CA PHE A 1043 -58.65 -20.16 3.96
C PHE A 1043 -58.40 -21.66 4.38
N PRO A 1044 -57.42 -22.42 3.80
CA PRO A 1044 -57.17 -23.87 4.07
C PRO A 1044 -56.17 -24.24 5.22
N ASP A 1045 -56.16 -25.52 5.68
CA ASP A 1045 -55.61 -26.07 6.98
C ASP A 1045 -54.10 -26.46 7.03
N PHE A 1046 -53.39 -26.08 8.11
CA PHE A 1046 -51.91 -26.08 8.27
C PHE A 1046 -51.32 -27.11 9.26
N GLY A 1047 -52.12 -27.90 9.98
CA GLY A 1047 -51.62 -28.84 11.01
C GLY A 1047 -50.76 -30.02 10.50
N ALA A 1048 -50.91 -30.40 9.22
CA ALA A 1048 -50.13 -31.48 8.61
C ALA A 1048 -48.67 -31.10 8.29
N LEU A 1049 -48.36 -29.80 8.30
CA LEU A 1049 -47.06 -29.25 7.89
C LEU A 1049 -46.01 -29.33 8.99
N ALA A 1050 -46.42 -29.16 10.25
CA ALA A 1050 -45.53 -29.18 11.41
C ALA A 1050 -44.91 -30.57 11.69
N GLY A 1051 -45.69 -31.64 11.48
CA GLY A 1051 -45.22 -33.02 11.68
C GLY A 1051 -44.15 -33.48 10.67
N GLN A 1052 -44.04 -32.83 9.51
CA GLN A 1052 -43.00 -33.14 8.52
C GLN A 1052 -41.64 -32.55 8.90
N ILE A 1053 -41.62 -31.44 9.66
CA ILE A 1053 -40.40 -30.73 10.07
C ILE A 1053 -39.65 -31.51 11.16
N GLU A 1054 -40.36 -32.00 12.19
CA GLU A 1054 -39.73 -32.80 13.26
C GLU A 1054 -39.10 -34.11 12.74
N SER A 1055 -39.71 -34.73 11.72
CA SER A 1055 -39.18 -35.95 11.10
C SER A 1055 -37.88 -35.73 10.33
N LEU A 1056 -37.66 -34.53 9.79
CA LEU A 1056 -36.45 -34.18 9.02
C LEU A 1056 -35.29 -33.81 9.94
N GLU A 1057 -35.57 -33.10 11.04
CA GLU A 1057 -34.55 -32.71 12.02
C GLU A 1057 -33.93 -33.92 12.72
N ALA A 1058 -34.71 -34.97 12.99
CA ALA A 1058 -34.24 -36.22 13.58
C ALA A 1058 -33.24 -36.99 12.68
N GLN A 1059 -33.30 -36.81 11.36
CA GLN A 1059 -32.43 -37.50 10.41
C GLN A 1059 -31.06 -36.82 10.24
N ILE A 1060 -30.94 -35.52 10.56
CA ILE A 1060 -29.73 -34.70 10.35
C ILE A 1060 -28.65 -34.93 11.42
N VAL A 1061 -29.04 -35.29 12.65
CA VAL A 1061 -28.13 -35.47 13.79
C VAL A 1061 -27.10 -36.62 13.61
N PRO A 1062 -27.49 -37.84 13.18
CA PRO A 1062 -26.53 -38.93 12.96
C PRO A 1062 -25.57 -38.68 11.77
N LEU A 1063 -25.97 -37.87 10.79
CA LEU A 1063 -25.12 -37.52 9.64
C LEU A 1063 -23.97 -36.57 10.02
N LYS A 1064 -24.24 -35.58 10.87
CA LYS A 1064 -23.20 -34.67 11.39
C LYS A 1064 -22.15 -35.37 12.25
N THR A 1065 -22.56 -36.38 13.01
CA THR A 1065 -21.63 -37.17 13.84
C THR A 1065 -20.73 -38.08 13.00
N LEU A 1066 -21.24 -38.62 11.89
CA LEU A 1066 -20.44 -39.40 10.95
C LEU A 1066 -19.40 -38.52 10.21
N LEU A 1067 -19.78 -37.30 9.81
CA LEU A 1067 -18.90 -36.37 9.12
C LEU A 1067 -17.68 -35.99 10.00
N ASN A 1068 -17.93 -35.61 11.25
CA ASN A 1068 -16.86 -35.23 12.18
C ASN A 1068 -15.91 -36.40 12.50
N ALA A 1069 -16.42 -37.63 12.58
CA ALA A 1069 -15.59 -38.81 12.78
C ALA A 1069 -14.67 -39.09 11.58
N THR A 1070 -15.16 -38.84 10.37
CA THR A 1070 -14.41 -39.05 9.12
C THR A 1070 -13.30 -38.01 8.94
N GLU A 1071 -13.54 -36.74 9.28
CA GLU A 1071 -12.51 -35.69 9.29
C GLU A 1071 -11.36 -35.99 10.26
N SER A 1072 -11.68 -36.55 11.43
CA SER A 1072 -10.66 -36.93 12.41
C SER A 1072 -9.76 -38.05 11.89
N GLN A 1073 -10.32 -39.07 11.21
CA GLN A 1073 -9.53 -40.17 10.64
C GLN A 1073 -8.60 -39.69 9.50
N LEU A 1074 -9.07 -38.79 8.65
CA LEU A 1074 -8.26 -38.23 7.55
C LEU A 1074 -7.06 -37.42 8.07
N THR A 1075 -7.22 -36.75 9.22
CA THR A 1075 -6.16 -35.94 9.84
C THR A 1075 -5.04 -36.82 10.40
N GLU A 1076 -5.37 -37.93 11.06
CA GLU A 1076 -4.38 -38.90 11.55
C GLU A 1076 -3.60 -39.56 10.41
N GLU A 1077 -4.27 -39.91 9.31
CA GLU A 1077 -3.62 -40.53 8.15
C GLU A 1077 -2.63 -39.56 7.44
N LYS A 1078 -2.98 -38.27 7.35
CA LYS A 1078 -2.08 -37.22 6.82
C LYS A 1078 -0.82 -37.05 7.67
N GLN A 1079 -0.94 -37.09 9.00
CA GLN A 1079 0.21 -36.99 9.90
C GLN A 1079 1.12 -38.22 9.83
N GLY A 1080 0.54 -39.42 9.69
CA GLY A 1080 1.31 -40.65 9.47
C GLY A 1080 2.16 -40.60 8.20
N ARG A 1081 1.58 -40.13 7.09
CA ARG A 1081 2.29 -40.00 5.80
C ARG A 1081 3.44 -38.98 5.83
N ALA A 1082 3.28 -37.87 6.56
CA ALA A 1082 4.37 -36.90 6.72
C ALA A 1082 5.58 -37.49 7.47
N ALA A 1083 5.34 -38.36 8.44
CA ALA A 1083 6.41 -39.04 9.18
C ALA A 1083 7.15 -40.07 8.30
N ASP A 1084 6.44 -40.79 7.43
CA ASP A 1084 7.05 -41.75 6.51
C ASP A 1084 7.91 -41.08 5.42
N ILE A 1085 7.45 -39.93 4.88
CA ILE A 1085 8.22 -39.13 3.92
C ILE A 1085 9.52 -38.63 4.54
N ALA A 1086 9.45 -38.07 5.75
CA ALA A 1086 10.65 -37.59 6.46
C ALA A 1086 11.67 -38.72 6.71
N ARG A 1087 11.18 -39.94 6.95
CA ARG A 1087 12.03 -41.13 7.16
C ARG A 1087 12.70 -41.60 5.87
N LEU A 1088 11.99 -41.52 4.74
CA LEU A 1088 12.53 -41.81 3.41
C LEU A 1088 13.57 -40.77 2.96
N GLU A 1089 13.31 -39.48 3.18
CA GLU A 1089 14.25 -38.40 2.89
C GLU A 1089 15.56 -38.54 3.66
N ALA A 1090 15.49 -38.89 4.96
CA ALA A 1090 16.65 -39.16 5.77
C ALA A 1090 17.49 -40.35 5.25
N THR A 1091 16.81 -41.39 4.76
CA THR A 1091 17.47 -42.58 4.20
C THR A 1091 18.16 -42.26 2.86
N ILE A 1092 17.52 -41.46 2.01
CA ILE A 1092 18.09 -41.00 0.73
C ILE A 1092 19.32 -40.11 0.97
N ALA A 1093 19.27 -39.20 1.95
CA ALA A 1093 20.41 -38.37 2.32
C ALA A 1093 21.61 -39.21 2.79
N GLN A 1094 21.35 -40.26 3.58
CA GLN A 1094 22.39 -41.17 4.05
C GLN A 1094 23.03 -41.99 2.91
N LEU A 1095 22.21 -42.51 1.97
CA LEU A 1095 22.71 -43.25 0.81
C LEU A 1095 23.51 -42.35 -0.14
N THR A 1096 23.09 -41.11 -0.35
CA THR A 1096 23.81 -40.12 -1.19
C THR A 1096 25.18 -39.80 -0.60
N GLY A 1097 25.29 -39.69 0.72
CA GLY A 1097 26.57 -39.55 1.43
C GLY A 1097 27.51 -40.73 1.17
N ASN A 1098 27.01 -41.96 1.33
CA ASN A 1098 27.80 -43.17 1.11
C ASN A 1098 28.31 -43.30 -0.34
N VAL A 1099 27.50 -42.93 -1.34
CA VAL A 1099 27.91 -42.92 -2.76
C VAL A 1099 29.04 -41.91 -2.99
N THR A 1100 28.91 -40.71 -2.42
CA THR A 1100 29.92 -39.65 -2.56
C THR A 1100 31.27 -40.06 -1.97
N ASP A 1101 31.26 -40.79 -0.85
CA ASP A 1101 32.48 -41.30 -0.23
C ASP A 1101 33.08 -42.48 -1.00
N LEU A 1102 32.25 -43.35 -1.58
CA LEU A 1102 32.70 -44.41 -2.51
C LEU A 1102 33.34 -43.81 -3.78
N GLU A 1103 32.77 -42.76 -4.36
CA GLU A 1103 33.35 -42.06 -5.52
C GLU A 1103 34.68 -41.37 -5.21
N ARG A 1104 34.83 -40.85 -3.98
CA ARG A 1104 36.13 -40.34 -3.51
C ARG A 1104 37.15 -41.46 -3.35
N LEU A 1105 36.73 -42.59 -2.80
CA LEU A 1105 37.60 -43.76 -2.64
C LEU A 1105 38.06 -44.31 -4.00
N VAL A 1106 37.15 -44.41 -4.98
CA VAL A 1106 37.45 -44.83 -6.36
C VAL A 1106 38.42 -43.85 -7.02
N ARG A 1107 38.19 -42.53 -6.90
CA ARG A 1107 39.12 -41.51 -7.44
C ARG A 1107 40.50 -41.56 -6.78
N PHE A 1108 40.56 -41.83 -5.48
CA PHE A 1108 41.80 -41.98 -4.73
C PHE A 1108 42.61 -43.22 -5.16
N PHE A 1109 41.94 -44.34 -5.43
CA PHE A 1109 42.60 -45.54 -5.96
C PHE A 1109 43.07 -45.36 -7.41
N ASN A 1110 42.28 -44.65 -8.25
CA ASN A 1110 42.63 -44.39 -9.65
C ASN A 1110 43.84 -43.44 -9.80
N SER A 1111 44.09 -42.57 -8.82
CA SER A 1111 45.26 -41.68 -8.81
C SER A 1111 46.53 -42.31 -8.22
N SER A 1112 46.42 -43.43 -7.49
CA SER A 1112 47.50 -43.94 -6.63
C SER A 1112 48.15 -45.25 -7.10
N CYS A 1113 47.60 -45.97 -8.09
CA CYS A 1113 48.15 -47.27 -8.52
C CYS A 1113 48.13 -47.45 -10.05
N GLY A 1114 49.31 -47.66 -10.66
CA GLY A 1114 49.45 -48.07 -12.06
C GLY A 1114 49.06 -49.53 -12.30
N PRO A 1115 48.84 -49.95 -13.56
CA PRO A 1115 48.18 -51.20 -13.91
C PRO A 1115 49.09 -52.40 -13.62
N GLY A 1116 48.76 -53.19 -12.59
CA GLY A 1116 49.50 -54.44 -12.36
C GLY A 1116 49.29 -55.21 -11.04
N SER A 1117 48.54 -54.71 -10.05
CA SER A 1117 48.33 -55.49 -8.81
C SER A 1117 47.00 -56.26 -8.83
N PHE A 1118 47.11 -57.58 -8.87
CA PHE A 1118 46.01 -58.55 -8.84
C PHE A 1118 45.07 -58.38 -7.63
N GLU A 1119 45.53 -57.70 -6.57
CA GLU A 1119 44.76 -57.40 -5.36
C GLU A 1119 43.73 -56.26 -5.57
N VAL A 1120 44.02 -55.31 -6.48
CA VAL A 1120 43.11 -54.19 -6.84
C VAL A 1120 41.97 -54.69 -7.73
N ALA A 1121 42.19 -55.67 -8.60
CA ALA A 1121 41.12 -56.29 -9.39
C ALA A 1121 40.09 -57.01 -8.51
N SER A 1122 40.53 -57.68 -7.42
CA SER A 1122 39.60 -58.31 -6.47
C SER A 1122 38.77 -57.29 -5.69
N LYS A 1123 39.40 -56.18 -5.25
CA LYS A 1123 38.69 -55.10 -4.53
C LYS A 1123 37.80 -54.26 -5.44
N LEU A 1124 38.18 -54.08 -6.70
CA LEU A 1124 37.35 -53.44 -7.72
C LEU A 1124 36.14 -54.33 -8.05
N SER A 1125 36.33 -55.64 -8.21
CA SER A 1125 35.19 -56.57 -8.39
C SER A 1125 34.25 -56.63 -7.19
N ALA A 1126 34.78 -56.47 -5.97
CA ALA A 1126 33.98 -56.38 -4.75
C ALA A 1126 33.24 -55.04 -4.64
N ALA A 1127 33.86 -53.94 -5.10
CA ALA A 1127 33.22 -52.63 -5.18
C ALA A 1127 32.16 -52.57 -6.30
N GLU A 1128 32.42 -53.19 -7.46
CA GLU A 1128 31.46 -53.36 -8.56
C GLU A 1128 30.27 -54.20 -8.11
N ALA A 1129 30.50 -55.30 -7.38
CA ALA A 1129 29.42 -56.11 -6.80
C ALA A 1129 28.63 -55.35 -5.71
N ALA A 1130 29.29 -54.50 -4.91
CA ALA A 1130 28.61 -53.65 -3.94
C ALA A 1130 27.77 -52.54 -4.60
N VAL A 1131 28.25 -51.97 -5.72
CA VAL A 1131 27.50 -51.01 -6.53
C VAL A 1131 26.30 -51.69 -7.19
N GLU A 1132 26.45 -52.91 -7.70
CA GLU A 1132 25.34 -53.68 -8.30
C GLU A 1132 24.27 -54.05 -7.24
N THR A 1133 24.71 -54.37 -6.02
CA THR A 1133 23.81 -54.58 -4.87
C THR A 1133 23.10 -53.29 -4.45
N LEU A 1134 23.81 -52.16 -4.43
CA LEU A 1134 23.22 -50.84 -4.14
C LEU A 1134 22.25 -50.40 -5.23
N GLN A 1135 22.54 -50.68 -6.51
CA GLN A 1135 21.61 -50.45 -7.62
C GLN A 1135 20.35 -51.31 -7.49
N GLY A 1136 20.49 -52.56 -7.03
CA GLY A 1136 19.37 -53.43 -6.67
C GLY A 1136 18.50 -52.82 -5.57
N ASN A 1137 19.10 -52.38 -4.46
CA ASN A 1137 18.40 -51.75 -3.34
C ASN A 1137 17.73 -50.42 -3.73
N VAL A 1138 18.36 -49.62 -4.60
CA VAL A 1138 17.76 -48.40 -5.14
C VAL A 1138 16.58 -48.72 -6.05
N SER A 1139 16.66 -49.79 -6.86
CA SER A 1139 15.52 -50.23 -7.67
C SER A 1139 14.35 -50.73 -6.81
N GLU A 1140 14.64 -51.40 -5.69
CA GLU A 1140 13.64 -51.86 -4.73
C GLU A 1140 13.00 -50.68 -3.98
N LEU A 1141 13.80 -49.70 -3.58
CA LEU A 1141 13.32 -48.44 -2.98
C LEU A 1141 12.52 -47.60 -3.97
N LEU A 1142 12.90 -47.55 -5.25
CA LEU A 1142 12.11 -46.90 -6.30
C LEU A 1142 10.79 -47.65 -6.54
N GLY A 1143 10.80 -48.98 -6.47
CA GLY A 1143 9.60 -49.80 -6.50
C GLY A 1143 8.67 -49.54 -5.32
N GLN A 1144 9.22 -49.44 -4.11
CA GLN A 1144 8.47 -49.09 -2.90
C GLN A 1144 7.95 -47.65 -2.95
N LEU A 1145 8.74 -46.69 -3.45
CA LEU A 1145 8.31 -45.32 -3.64
C LEU A 1145 7.16 -45.24 -4.64
N ASN A 1146 7.28 -45.90 -5.79
CA ASN A 1146 6.23 -45.92 -6.81
C ASN A 1146 4.96 -46.64 -6.31
N ALA A 1147 5.09 -47.72 -5.54
CA ALA A 1147 3.96 -48.36 -4.88
C ALA A 1147 3.30 -47.47 -3.81
N THR A 1148 4.09 -46.62 -3.14
CA THR A 1148 3.59 -45.66 -2.15
C THR A 1148 2.91 -44.47 -2.83
N THR A 1149 3.45 -43.99 -3.95
CA THR A 1149 2.82 -42.98 -4.80
C THR A 1149 1.51 -43.49 -5.39
N GLN A 1150 1.46 -44.72 -5.91
CA GLN A 1150 0.21 -45.30 -6.41
C GLN A 1150 -0.84 -45.49 -5.31
N ARG A 1151 -0.43 -45.81 -4.07
CA ARG A 1151 -1.35 -45.84 -2.92
C ARG A 1151 -1.81 -44.44 -2.51
N ALA A 1152 -0.95 -43.42 -2.64
CA ALA A 1152 -1.32 -42.03 -2.40
C ALA A 1152 -2.32 -41.53 -3.45
N ASP A 1153 -2.10 -41.83 -4.73
CA ASP A 1153 -3.01 -41.47 -5.81
C ASP A 1153 -4.37 -42.18 -5.65
N ALA A 1154 -4.37 -43.46 -5.23
CA ALA A 1154 -5.60 -44.19 -4.94
C ALA A 1154 -6.36 -43.63 -3.73
N ALA A 1155 -5.64 -43.23 -2.67
CA ALA A 1155 -6.24 -42.58 -1.51
C ALA A 1155 -6.75 -41.17 -1.84
N GLU A 1156 -6.08 -40.43 -2.72
CA GLU A 1156 -6.54 -39.12 -3.21
C GLU A 1156 -7.82 -39.26 -4.05
N ALA A 1157 -7.93 -40.32 -4.85
CA ALA A 1157 -9.17 -40.65 -5.54
C ALA A 1157 -10.31 -41.03 -4.57
N GLU A 1158 -10.02 -41.72 -3.47
CA GLU A 1158 -11.00 -42.02 -2.42
C GLU A 1158 -11.41 -40.76 -1.65
N VAL A 1159 -10.49 -39.83 -1.39
CA VAL A 1159 -10.78 -38.51 -0.78
C VAL A 1159 -11.64 -37.67 -1.72
N GLN A 1160 -11.33 -37.61 -3.02
CA GLN A 1160 -12.16 -36.91 -4.00
C GLN A 1160 -13.56 -37.53 -4.12
N ALA A 1161 -13.66 -38.87 -4.04
CA ALA A 1161 -14.96 -39.55 -3.99
C ALA A 1161 -15.72 -39.23 -2.69
N SER A 1162 -15.03 -39.12 -1.55
CA SER A 1162 -15.61 -38.72 -0.27
C SER A 1162 -16.03 -37.25 -0.27
N ASP A 1163 -15.25 -36.35 -0.87
CA ASP A 1163 -15.57 -34.93 -1.01
C ASP A 1163 -16.75 -34.71 -1.96
N ALA A 1164 -16.83 -35.47 -3.05
CA ALA A 1164 -18.01 -35.48 -3.92
C ALA A 1164 -19.26 -35.99 -3.19
N LYS A 1165 -19.11 -37.00 -2.33
CA LYS A 1165 -20.22 -37.52 -1.52
C LYS A 1165 -20.63 -36.54 -0.41
N ASN A 1166 -19.67 -35.83 0.18
CA ASN A 1166 -19.90 -34.77 1.16
C ASN A 1166 -20.55 -33.54 0.52
N ALA A 1167 -20.18 -33.20 -0.72
CA ALA A 1167 -20.83 -32.14 -1.49
C ALA A 1167 -22.29 -32.48 -1.80
N LEU A 1168 -22.58 -33.72 -2.21
CA LEU A 1168 -23.96 -34.19 -2.39
C LEU A 1168 -24.77 -34.18 -1.07
N LEU A 1169 -24.15 -34.56 0.04
CA LEU A 1169 -24.76 -34.49 1.37
C LEU A 1169 -25.01 -33.05 1.85
N LEU A 1170 -24.13 -32.11 1.48
CA LEU A 1170 -24.29 -30.70 1.77
C LEU A 1170 -25.41 -30.08 0.92
N ASP A 1171 -25.54 -30.49 -0.35
CA ASP A 1171 -26.65 -30.10 -1.22
C ASP A 1171 -27.98 -30.68 -0.72
N ASP A 1172 -28.04 -31.95 -0.28
CA ASP A 1172 -29.24 -32.55 0.31
C ASP A 1172 -29.60 -31.90 1.66
N LEU A 1173 -28.61 -31.51 2.45
CA LEU A 1173 -28.80 -30.79 3.71
C LEU A 1173 -29.27 -29.35 3.45
N ALA A 1174 -28.76 -28.70 2.40
CA ALA A 1174 -29.23 -27.38 1.97
C ALA A 1174 -30.66 -27.45 1.43
N ALA A 1175 -30.99 -28.43 0.59
CA ALA A 1175 -32.34 -28.65 0.09
C ALA A 1175 -33.34 -28.98 1.22
N SER A 1176 -32.94 -29.79 2.21
CA SER A 1176 -33.75 -30.08 3.40
C SER A 1176 -33.91 -28.84 4.29
N ARG A 1177 -32.87 -28.01 4.43
CA ARG A 1177 -32.92 -26.74 5.16
C ARG A 1177 -33.82 -25.73 4.46
N ASP A 1178 -33.80 -25.68 3.13
CA ASP A 1178 -34.65 -24.79 2.34
C ASP A 1178 -36.11 -25.27 2.35
N GLN A 1179 -36.36 -26.59 2.36
CA GLN A 1179 -37.70 -27.14 2.59
C GLN A 1179 -38.21 -26.81 4.00
N VAL A 1180 -37.39 -26.97 5.04
CA VAL A 1180 -37.77 -26.58 6.41
C VAL A 1180 -38.01 -25.07 6.46
N ALA A 1181 -37.15 -24.24 5.88
CA ALA A 1181 -37.35 -22.79 5.83
C ALA A 1181 -38.64 -22.40 5.08
N ALA A 1182 -38.97 -23.07 3.98
CA ALA A 1182 -40.21 -22.82 3.23
C ALA A 1182 -41.47 -23.29 3.96
N LEU A 1183 -41.40 -24.40 4.70
CA LEU A 1183 -42.50 -24.89 5.53
C LEU A 1183 -42.68 -24.03 6.79
N THR A 1184 -41.59 -23.58 7.41
CA THR A 1184 -41.59 -22.62 8.53
C THR A 1184 -42.09 -21.26 8.09
N GLN A 1185 -41.70 -20.76 6.92
CA GLN A 1185 -42.20 -19.47 6.40
C GLN A 1185 -43.69 -19.56 6.01
N ARG A 1186 -44.17 -20.70 5.52
CA ARG A 1186 -45.61 -20.95 5.31
C ARG A 1186 -46.38 -21.11 6.61
N ALA A 1187 -45.80 -21.73 7.63
CA ALA A 1187 -46.39 -21.83 8.96
C ALA A 1187 -46.40 -20.48 9.70
N GLU A 1188 -45.36 -19.65 9.55
CA GLU A 1188 -45.28 -18.29 10.11
C GLU A 1188 -46.22 -17.32 9.37
N GLN A 1189 -46.39 -17.46 8.04
CA GLN A 1189 -47.40 -16.70 7.30
C GLN A 1189 -48.82 -17.15 7.68
N ALA A 1190 -49.05 -18.45 7.89
CA ALA A 1190 -50.31 -18.98 8.41
C ALA A 1190 -50.59 -18.53 9.84
N GLU A 1191 -49.60 -18.52 10.75
CA GLU A 1191 -49.76 -18.01 12.11
C GLU A 1191 -49.98 -16.48 12.11
N SER A 1192 -49.35 -15.73 11.21
CA SER A 1192 -49.61 -14.29 11.06
C SER A 1192 -51.03 -13.97 10.55
N GLN A 1193 -51.69 -14.93 9.87
CA GLN A 1193 -53.07 -14.80 9.38
C GLN A 1193 -54.13 -15.51 10.25
N VAL A 1194 -53.74 -16.51 11.06
CA VAL A 1194 -54.62 -17.22 12.03
C VAL A 1194 -54.69 -16.49 13.38
N VAL A 1195 -53.69 -15.67 13.74
CA VAL A 1195 -53.73 -14.87 15.00
C VAL A 1195 -54.77 -13.74 14.96
N VAL A 1196 -55.37 -13.44 13.79
CA VAL A 1196 -56.53 -12.53 13.69
C VAL A 1196 -57.87 -13.28 13.78
N THR A 1197 -57.91 -14.62 13.68
CA THR A 1197 -59.17 -15.40 13.63
C THR A 1197 -59.45 -16.28 14.87
N SER A 1198 -58.50 -16.55 15.77
CA SER A 1198 -58.78 -17.45 16.92
C SER A 1198 -59.29 -16.77 18.21
N ALA A 1199 -59.41 -15.44 18.27
CA ALA A 1199 -59.92 -14.76 19.47
C ALA A 1199 -61.46 -14.77 19.59
N ASN A 1200 -62.19 -15.38 18.63
CA ASN A 1200 -63.66 -15.37 18.63
C ASN A 1200 -64.35 -16.74 18.69
N ASN A 1201 -63.67 -17.88 18.98
CA ASN A 1201 -64.42 -19.15 19.11
C ASN A 1201 -63.77 -20.27 19.95
N THR A 1202 -63.62 -20.09 21.27
CA THR A 1202 -63.46 -21.22 22.20
C THR A 1202 -64.17 -20.96 23.53
N GLN A 1203 -65.46 -21.30 23.60
CA GLN A 1203 -66.24 -21.32 24.84
C GLN A 1203 -66.95 -22.67 25.07
N LEU A 1204 -66.42 -23.81 24.57
CA LEU A 1204 -67.14 -25.08 24.62
C LEU A 1204 -66.31 -26.39 24.72
N ALA A 1205 -65.09 -26.36 25.27
CA ALA A 1205 -64.25 -27.57 25.35
C ALA A 1205 -63.62 -27.88 26.74
N ASP A 1206 -64.10 -27.27 27.83
CA ASP A 1206 -63.55 -27.50 29.19
C ASP A 1206 -64.49 -28.24 30.17
N GLU A 1207 -65.61 -28.82 29.73
CA GLU A 1207 -66.56 -29.53 30.61
C GLU A 1207 -66.46 -31.07 30.62
N LEU A 1208 -65.48 -31.71 29.97
CA LEU A 1208 -65.48 -33.19 29.83
C LEU A 1208 -64.19 -33.93 30.22
N ALA A 1209 -63.51 -33.47 31.28
CA ALA A 1209 -62.37 -34.19 31.87
C ALA A 1209 -62.52 -34.42 33.39
N ILE A 1210 -63.66 -34.99 33.81
CA ILE A 1210 -63.76 -35.77 35.04
C ILE A 1210 -64.04 -37.22 34.65
N CYS A 1211 -63.20 -38.13 35.15
CA CYS A 1211 -63.21 -39.60 35.08
C CYS A 1211 -62.28 -40.30 34.07
N THR A 1212 -61.40 -41.10 34.70
CA THR A 1212 -60.95 -42.46 34.35
C THR A 1212 -59.63 -42.70 33.58
N LEU A 1213 -58.64 -43.07 34.41
CA LEU A 1213 -57.90 -44.36 34.41
C LEU A 1213 -56.74 -44.60 33.44
N ARG A 1214 -55.55 -44.62 34.06
CA ARG A 1214 -54.53 -45.69 34.09
C ARG A 1214 -54.12 -46.34 32.76
N GLY A 1215 -52.80 -46.30 32.50
CA GLY A 1215 -52.14 -47.44 31.87
C GLY A 1215 -50.72 -47.24 31.37
N LYS A 1216 -49.73 -47.42 32.27
CA LYS A 1216 -48.42 -48.08 32.05
C LYS A 1216 -47.43 -47.53 31.00
N PHE A 1217 -46.25 -47.13 31.53
CA PHE A 1217 -44.89 -47.29 30.97
C PHE A 1217 -44.60 -48.70 30.38
N PRO A 1218 -43.47 -48.99 29.70
CA PRO A 1218 -42.30 -48.18 29.28
C PRO A 1218 -42.07 -48.27 27.73
N ILE A 1219 -41.17 -47.56 27.04
CA ILE A 1219 -39.72 -47.28 27.17
C ILE A 1219 -39.46 -45.90 26.61
#